data_AF-A0A1V1P591-F1
#
_entry.id   AF-A0A1V1P591-F1
#
_cell.length_a   1.000
_cell.length_b   1.000
_cell.length_c   1.000
_cell.angle_alpha   90.00
_cell.angle_beta   90.00
_cell.angle_gamma   90.00
#
_symmetry.space_group_name_H-M   'P 1'
#
loop_
_entity.id
_entity.type
_entity.pdbx_description
1 polymer ?
#
loop_
_entity_poly.entity_id
_entity_poly.type
_entity_poly.pdbx_seq_one_letter_code
_entity_poly.pdbx_strand_id
1 'polypeptide(L)'
;MKPNQMIGLLLSLIIVSDLFAQLPDTNQVICYDNNQMMITCPLPGEDFYGQDACYQINPQSFTKLDDQGNTLPDTAEAWAMVKDNITGLIWEEKHAFDGYADYSNPNDADNQYSWYQSHEENKGTYNDNQHTEAFITDLNRNQFGGFNDWRLPDIKELVSIMDLSLHRPTIDWHYFQNLQLASYWSSTGDAHEPVKSWYVNFSTGSTYSSDQSKLYFVRAVRGNKKVNNSQYLVDNHDNTITDTLTGLMWLAPSSELAVSWSDAISYCEHLDIEGYADWRLPNAKELMSIVDYQQYSPAINTEFFPNVFSSEYWTSTTCVGQYFMAAWGVSFKEGILRSIVKGKKRRVIAVRGGQPVFEKQLYIKTPQSATQWRVGETMPISWDSADISGMIQISMSRKGGKPGSFDIISESTENDGSFDWIVESPKSFNCVLKITSLTDPEYATTQGLFSIHQLYIPKQTSLEDSIAYVSFTTDDIDANPCDLSISTSFSNEDLIQQINILPYTDSCRNRMLEIIPKSQMNGRSDITIWVKYQNDLLVSSTFQLDVLPVNDCPSFTASNENISVVRDNNVQVIENWAKDINAGPLNESYQALEFMINCDYLENFVVPPVISPQTGTLKFQTKDTFVGTIPLNISLKDSGGDTNNGCNSTQPISVNIEVFNCKLEILTKNSDLFARPFELVYTPFYEKKLISKHVKHHHIP
;
A
#
# COMPACT_ATOMS: atom_id res chain seq x y z
N MET A 1 2.32 -18.57 -33.12
CA MET A 1 1.37 -17.58 -32.57
C MET A 1 0.65 -18.19 -31.37
N LYS A 2 1.14 -17.90 -30.17
CA LYS A 2 0.40 -17.98 -28.91
C LYS A 2 0.31 -16.54 -28.41
N PRO A 3 -0.82 -16.05 -27.91
CA PRO A 3 -0.86 -14.72 -27.31
C PRO A 3 0.04 -14.72 -26.07
N ASN A 4 1.01 -13.81 -26.05
CA ASN A 4 1.91 -13.61 -24.93
C ASN A 4 1.10 -13.42 -23.63
N GLN A 5 1.50 -14.13 -22.59
CA GLN A 5 0.99 -13.95 -21.24
C GLN A 5 1.27 -12.51 -20.81
N MET A 6 0.21 -11.72 -20.62
CA MET A 6 0.27 -10.52 -19.79
C MET A 6 0.70 -10.95 -18.40
N ILE A 7 1.96 -10.67 -18.03
CA ILE A 7 2.32 -10.51 -16.62
C ILE A 7 1.81 -9.13 -16.23
N GLY A 8 0.49 -9.01 -16.08
CA GLY A 8 -0.11 -7.86 -15.42
C GLY A 8 0.15 -8.02 -13.93
N LEU A 9 1.19 -7.36 -13.41
CA LEU A 9 1.29 -7.17 -11.97
C LEU A 9 0.08 -6.33 -11.57
N LEU A 10 -0.90 -6.95 -10.91
CA LEU A 10 -2.02 -6.24 -10.29
C LEU A 10 -1.44 -5.49 -9.09
N LEU A 11 -0.91 -4.29 -9.33
CA LEU A 11 -0.50 -3.39 -8.26
C LEU A 11 -1.77 -2.75 -7.70
N SER A 12 -2.21 -3.24 -6.56
CA SER A 12 -3.22 -2.55 -5.76
C SER A 12 -2.62 -1.23 -5.26
N LEU A 13 -2.96 -0.13 -5.93
CA LEU A 13 -3.07 1.13 -5.22
C LEU A 13 -4.25 0.97 -4.27
N ILE A 14 -3.99 0.54 -3.03
CA ILE A 14 -4.97 0.70 -1.97
C ILE A 14 -5.04 2.20 -1.75
N ILE A 15 -5.95 2.87 -2.47
CA ILE A 15 -6.60 4.02 -1.89
C ILE A 15 -7.36 3.42 -0.72
N VAL A 16 -6.82 3.58 0.49
CA VAL A 16 -7.68 3.51 1.67
C VAL A 16 -8.68 4.61 1.39
N SER A 17 -9.88 4.23 0.96
CA SER A 17 -11.02 5.13 0.96
C SER A 17 -11.07 5.70 2.36
N ASP A 18 -10.88 7.00 2.46
CA ASP A 18 -10.87 7.72 3.72
C ASP A 18 -12.11 7.37 4.54
N LEU A 19 -11.94 6.49 5.52
CA LEU A 19 -12.66 6.62 6.77
C LEU A 19 -11.67 7.22 7.74
N PHE A 20 -11.58 8.57 7.70
CA PHE A 20 -10.91 9.35 8.72
C PHE A 20 -11.69 9.19 10.01
N ALA A 21 -11.35 8.16 10.75
CA ALA A 21 -11.92 7.94 12.04
C ALA A 21 -10.87 8.38 13.05
N GLN A 22 -10.96 9.65 13.43
CA GLN A 22 -10.21 10.22 14.53
C GLN A 22 -10.56 9.48 15.83
N LEU A 23 -9.70 9.60 16.84
CA LEU A 23 -10.00 9.11 18.17
C LEU A 23 -10.86 10.17 18.88
N PRO A 24 -12.10 9.86 19.29
CA PRO A 24 -12.92 10.80 20.05
C PRO A 24 -12.32 11.06 21.43
N ASP A 25 -12.44 12.30 21.89
CA ASP A 25 -11.96 12.71 23.21
C ASP A 25 -12.73 12.03 24.36
N THR A 26 -12.23 12.18 25.58
CA THR A 26 -12.91 11.73 26.80
C THR A 26 -14.07 12.64 27.23
N ASN A 27 -14.19 13.82 26.61
CA ASN A 27 -15.04 14.98 26.96
C ASN A 27 -14.72 15.65 28.30
N GLN A 28 -13.61 15.31 28.96
CA GLN A 28 -13.26 15.96 30.23
C GLN A 28 -12.77 17.39 29.99
N VAL A 29 -13.62 18.38 30.29
CA VAL A 29 -13.33 19.83 30.16
C VAL A 29 -13.09 20.54 31.50
N ILE A 30 -13.04 19.79 32.59
CA ILE A 30 -12.81 20.30 33.96
C ILE A 30 -11.53 19.67 34.52
N CYS A 31 -10.69 20.50 35.15
CA CYS A 31 -9.48 20.05 35.85
C CYS A 31 -9.76 19.72 37.31
N TYR A 32 -8.98 18.79 37.87
CA TYR A 32 -9.16 18.29 39.24
C TYR A 32 -7.86 18.17 40.01
N ASP A 33 -7.90 18.45 41.32
CA ASP A 33 -6.78 18.18 42.21
C ASP A 33 -6.66 16.68 42.59
N ASN A 34 -5.71 16.37 43.48
CA ASN A 34 -5.52 15.02 44.01
C ASN A 34 -6.69 14.50 44.86
N ASN A 35 -7.53 15.38 45.38
CA ASN A 35 -8.73 15.04 46.15
C ASN A 35 -9.99 14.95 45.27
N GLN A 36 -9.84 15.07 43.95
CA GLN A 36 -10.94 15.12 42.99
C GLN A 36 -11.85 16.35 43.17
N MET A 37 -11.32 17.42 43.76
CA MET A 37 -11.99 18.72 43.79
C MET A 37 -11.78 19.42 42.46
N MET A 38 -12.86 19.98 41.91
CA MET A 38 -12.80 20.81 40.70
C MET A 38 -11.92 22.03 40.96
N ILE A 39 -11.02 22.31 40.02
CA ILE A 39 -10.15 23.48 40.02
C ILE A 39 -10.26 24.18 38.66
N THR A 40 -9.91 25.47 38.62
CA THR A 40 -9.65 26.14 37.35
C THR A 40 -8.51 25.41 36.65
N CYS A 41 -8.61 25.21 35.34
CA CYS A 41 -7.53 24.57 34.61
C CYS A 41 -6.27 25.43 34.68
N PRO A 42 -5.15 24.86 35.19
CA PRO A 42 -3.91 25.59 35.40
C PRO A 42 -3.28 26.01 34.07
N LEU A 43 -2.42 27.02 34.12
CA LEU A 43 -1.62 27.50 32.99
C LEU A 43 -0.29 26.75 32.89
N PRO A 44 0.41 26.80 31.73
CA PRO A 44 1.72 26.18 31.58
C PRO A 44 2.71 26.59 32.69
N GLY A 45 3.32 25.60 33.34
CA GLY A 45 4.24 25.79 34.46
C GLY A 45 3.59 25.81 35.85
N GLU A 46 2.26 25.80 35.95
CA GLU A 46 1.54 25.63 37.21
C GLU A 46 1.33 24.15 37.57
N ASP A 47 1.13 23.87 38.86
CA ASP A 47 0.80 22.53 39.32
C ASP A 47 -0.48 22.01 38.64
N PHE A 48 -0.47 20.73 38.25
CA PHE A 48 -1.56 20.04 37.56
C PHE A 48 -1.85 20.50 36.12
N TYR A 49 -1.01 21.35 35.50
CA TYR A 49 -1.04 21.57 34.05
C TYR A 49 -0.65 20.29 33.31
N GLY A 50 -1.29 20.01 32.17
CA GLY A 50 -1.12 18.74 31.45
C GLY A 50 -2.25 17.72 31.67
N GLN A 51 -3.34 18.12 32.33
CA GLN A 51 -4.55 17.30 32.46
C GLN A 51 -5.30 17.18 31.14
N ASP A 52 -6.22 16.20 31.06
CA ASP A 52 -7.09 15.98 29.90
C ASP A 52 -7.78 17.27 29.43
N ALA A 53 -8.41 17.97 30.37
CA ALA A 53 -9.10 19.24 30.14
C ALA A 53 -8.21 20.42 29.72
N CYS A 54 -6.89 20.29 29.80
CA CYS A 54 -5.97 21.32 29.29
C CYS A 54 -5.84 21.25 27.76
N TYR A 55 -6.33 20.19 27.12
CA TYR A 55 -6.26 19.98 25.67
C TYR A 55 -7.64 19.69 25.10
N GLN A 56 -7.88 20.12 23.86
CA GLN A 56 -9.08 19.74 23.12
C GLN A 56 -8.67 18.91 21.91
N ILE A 57 -9.12 17.66 21.87
CA ILE A 57 -8.67 16.68 20.88
C ILE A 57 -9.88 15.91 20.35
N ASN A 58 -10.44 16.36 19.22
CA ASN A 58 -11.59 15.71 18.57
C ASN A 58 -12.76 15.46 19.55
N PRO A 59 -13.36 16.53 20.13
CA PRO A 59 -14.46 16.39 21.09
C PRO A 59 -15.58 15.53 20.51
N GLN A 60 -16.20 14.68 21.33
CA GLN A 60 -17.25 13.78 20.84
C GLN A 60 -18.38 14.60 20.21
N SER A 61 -18.87 14.11 19.07
CA SER A 61 -19.96 14.75 18.33
C SER A 61 -20.78 13.67 17.65
N PHE A 62 -22.10 13.77 17.79
CA PHE A 62 -23.05 12.80 17.27
C PHE A 62 -24.13 13.47 16.43
N THR A 63 -24.66 12.74 15.46
CA THR A 63 -25.80 13.16 14.64
C THR A 63 -26.89 12.10 14.72
N LYS A 64 -28.12 12.50 15.03
CA LYS A 64 -29.30 11.61 15.01
C LYS A 64 -29.68 11.28 13.57
N LEU A 65 -30.03 10.03 13.28
CA LEU A 65 -30.45 9.58 11.96
C LEU A 65 -31.81 8.86 12.02
N ASP A 66 -32.64 9.08 10.99
CA ASP A 66 -33.88 8.32 10.81
C ASP A 66 -33.61 6.88 10.33
N ASP A 67 -34.66 6.11 10.11
CA ASP A 67 -34.61 4.72 9.66
C ASP A 67 -34.26 4.56 8.16
N GLN A 68 -33.95 5.64 7.45
CA GLN A 68 -33.35 5.61 6.11
C GLN A 68 -31.90 6.15 6.12
N GLY A 69 -31.38 6.56 7.27
CA GLY A 69 -30.04 7.12 7.41
C GLY A 69 -29.94 8.61 7.06
N ASN A 70 -31.06 9.33 6.95
CA ASN A 70 -31.03 10.79 6.77
C ASN A 70 -30.76 11.47 8.11
N THR A 71 -30.09 12.63 8.06
CA THR A 71 -29.79 13.42 9.25
C THR A 71 -31.06 14.07 9.82
N LEU A 72 -31.16 14.02 11.14
CA LEU A 72 -32.23 14.64 11.92
C LEU A 72 -31.68 15.83 12.71
N PRO A 73 -32.51 16.85 13.01
CA PRO A 73 -32.11 17.94 13.89
C PRO A 73 -31.89 17.43 15.32
N ASP A 74 -31.01 18.10 16.09
CA ASP A 74 -30.73 17.74 17.48
C ASP A 74 -32.00 17.73 18.37
N THR A 75 -32.99 18.54 18.02
CA THR A 75 -34.29 18.60 18.69
C THR A 75 -35.22 17.41 18.40
N ALA A 76 -34.82 16.47 17.55
CA ALA A 76 -35.64 15.29 17.25
C ALA A 76 -35.88 14.45 18.51
N GLU A 77 -37.14 14.07 18.73
CA GLU A 77 -37.60 13.27 19.87
C GLU A 77 -37.49 11.77 19.61
N ALA A 78 -37.29 11.35 18.35
CA ALA A 78 -37.13 9.95 17.95
C ALA A 78 -36.14 9.83 16.78
N TRP A 79 -35.33 8.78 16.81
CA TRP A 79 -34.35 8.42 15.77
C TRP A 79 -34.11 6.92 15.84
N ALA A 80 -33.58 6.34 14.75
CA ALA A 80 -33.28 4.91 14.66
C ALA A 80 -31.78 4.62 14.85
N MET A 81 -30.93 5.58 14.48
CA MET A 81 -29.48 5.40 14.49
C MET A 81 -28.76 6.68 14.93
N VAL A 82 -27.52 6.53 15.36
CA VAL A 82 -26.64 7.63 15.77
C VAL A 82 -25.35 7.55 14.98
N LYS A 83 -25.02 8.60 14.22
CA LYS A 83 -23.71 8.72 13.58
C LYS A 83 -22.73 9.40 14.52
N ASP A 84 -21.60 8.76 14.78
CA ASP A 84 -20.43 9.38 15.39
C ASP A 84 -19.70 10.21 14.31
N ASN A 85 -19.67 11.53 14.50
CA ASN A 85 -19.08 12.46 13.53
C ASN A 85 -17.54 12.42 13.54
N ILE A 86 -16.93 11.85 14.58
CA ILE A 86 -15.47 11.74 14.72
C ILE A 86 -14.96 10.42 14.14
N THR A 87 -15.66 9.31 14.38
CA THR A 87 -15.27 8.00 13.83
C THR A 87 -15.94 7.67 12.50
N GLY A 88 -17.01 8.38 12.13
CA GLY A 88 -17.84 8.04 10.96
C GLY A 88 -18.69 6.77 11.14
N LEU A 89 -18.60 6.10 12.30
CA LEU A 89 -19.38 4.91 12.60
C LEU A 89 -20.85 5.28 12.84
N ILE A 90 -21.74 4.36 12.47
CA ILE A 90 -23.18 4.49 12.76
C ILE A 90 -23.58 3.41 13.74
N TRP A 91 -24.25 3.82 14.80
CA TRP A 91 -24.65 3.00 15.93
C TRP A 91 -26.16 2.75 15.90
N GLU A 92 -26.54 1.53 16.25
CA GLU A 92 -27.93 1.14 16.48
C GLU A 92 -28.47 1.90 17.69
N GLU A 93 -29.69 2.43 17.60
CA GLU A 93 -30.43 2.88 18.77
C GLU A 93 -31.35 1.78 19.32
N LYS A 94 -31.35 1.60 20.65
CA LYS A 94 -32.17 0.58 21.32
C LYS A 94 -33.57 1.12 21.64
N HIS A 95 -34.56 0.22 21.64
CA HIS A 95 -35.97 0.55 21.90
C HIS A 95 -36.59 -0.44 22.90
N ALA A 96 -37.87 -0.25 23.22
CA ALA A 96 -38.65 -1.17 24.06
C ALA A 96 -38.03 -1.46 25.44
N PHE A 97 -37.52 -0.43 26.13
CA PHE A 97 -37.02 -0.55 27.50
C PHE A 97 -38.19 -0.60 28.50
N ASP A 98 -38.77 -1.78 28.67
CA ASP A 98 -39.96 -2.02 29.50
C ASP A 98 -39.73 -3.03 30.66
N GLY A 99 -38.52 -3.58 30.74
CA GLY A 99 -38.10 -4.55 31.75
C GLY A 99 -38.34 -6.01 31.39
N TYR A 100 -38.81 -6.31 30.18
CA TYR A 100 -39.08 -7.67 29.71
C TYR A 100 -38.38 -7.95 28.37
N ALA A 101 -37.48 -8.94 28.36
CA ALA A 101 -36.79 -9.34 27.13
C ALA A 101 -37.73 -9.95 26.08
N ASP A 102 -37.79 -9.36 24.89
CA ASP A 102 -38.41 -9.91 23.68
C ASP A 102 -37.39 -10.24 22.59
N TYR A 103 -36.96 -11.51 22.51
CA TYR A 103 -36.01 -11.99 21.49
C TYR A 103 -36.58 -12.07 20.07
N SER A 104 -37.88 -11.80 19.85
CA SER A 104 -38.42 -11.63 18.50
C SER A 104 -38.09 -10.24 17.92
N ASN A 105 -37.73 -9.29 18.79
CA ASN A 105 -37.27 -7.95 18.45
C ASN A 105 -35.78 -7.78 18.82
N PRO A 106 -34.83 -7.88 17.88
CA PRO A 106 -33.41 -7.73 18.20
C PRO A 106 -33.03 -6.34 18.76
N ASN A 107 -33.86 -5.31 18.53
CA ASN A 107 -33.64 -3.94 19.01
C ASN A 107 -34.16 -3.68 20.43
N ASP A 108 -34.79 -4.66 21.07
CA ASP A 108 -35.23 -4.56 22.46
C ASP A 108 -34.02 -4.36 23.40
N ALA A 109 -34.11 -3.31 24.23
CA ALA A 109 -33.10 -2.85 25.18
C ALA A 109 -32.91 -3.78 26.39
N ASP A 110 -33.87 -4.65 26.68
CA ASP A 110 -33.85 -5.61 27.80
C ASP A 110 -33.22 -6.96 27.40
N ASN A 111 -32.98 -7.19 26.11
CA ASN A 111 -32.37 -8.42 25.61
C ASN A 111 -30.89 -8.56 26.02
N GLN A 112 -30.54 -9.73 26.57
CA GLN A 112 -29.17 -10.13 26.89
C GLN A 112 -28.76 -11.36 26.10
N TYR A 113 -27.49 -11.46 25.74
CA TYR A 113 -26.95 -12.47 24.85
C TYR A 113 -25.70 -13.12 25.43
N SER A 114 -25.52 -14.42 25.20
CA SER A 114 -24.22 -15.06 25.35
C SER A 114 -23.30 -14.65 24.19
N TRP A 115 -21.99 -14.70 24.43
CA TRP A 115 -21.04 -14.37 23.39
C TRP A 115 -20.85 -15.58 22.46
N TYR A 116 -21.03 -15.40 21.15
CA TYR A 116 -20.80 -16.43 20.12
C TYR A 116 -20.46 -15.83 18.74
N GLN A 117 -19.47 -16.40 18.04
CA GLN A 117 -19.09 -16.08 16.66
C GLN A 117 -18.59 -17.31 15.90
N SER A 118 -19.23 -17.67 14.77
CA SER A 118 -18.96 -18.94 14.07
C SER A 118 -17.63 -19.01 13.32
N HIS A 119 -17.04 -17.86 12.98
CA HIS A 119 -15.81 -17.70 12.17
C HIS A 119 -14.54 -17.50 13.01
N GLU A 120 -14.67 -17.43 14.33
CA GLU A 120 -13.54 -17.31 15.25
C GLU A 120 -13.07 -18.71 15.71
N GLU A 121 -11.79 -18.84 16.05
CA GLU A 121 -11.24 -20.08 16.60
C GLU A 121 -11.91 -20.45 17.94
N ASN A 122 -12.35 -19.43 18.68
CA ASN A 122 -13.07 -19.56 19.94
C ASN A 122 -14.51 -19.14 19.75
N LYS A 123 -15.37 -20.08 19.37
CA LYS A 123 -16.73 -19.75 18.90
C LYS A 123 -17.67 -19.20 19.98
N GLY A 124 -17.35 -19.27 21.26
CA GLY A 124 -18.27 -18.86 22.33
C GLY A 124 -19.32 -19.91 22.71
N THR A 125 -20.27 -19.52 23.57
CA THR A 125 -21.36 -20.41 24.02
C THR A 125 -22.57 -20.27 23.11
N TYR A 126 -22.87 -21.35 22.39
CA TYR A 126 -24.08 -21.45 21.57
C TYR A 126 -25.30 -21.71 22.46
N ASN A 127 -26.26 -20.79 22.44
CA ASN A 127 -27.56 -20.91 23.09
C ASN A 127 -28.63 -20.57 22.05
N ASP A 128 -29.56 -21.48 21.74
CA ASP A 128 -30.50 -21.37 20.61
C ASP A 128 -31.12 -19.96 20.49
N ASN A 129 -30.70 -19.22 19.47
CA ASN A 129 -31.08 -17.83 19.13
C ASN A 129 -30.83 -16.74 20.21
N GLN A 130 -30.11 -17.04 21.29
CA GLN A 130 -29.81 -16.09 22.38
C GLN A 130 -28.30 -15.81 22.49
N HIS A 131 -27.66 -15.57 21.35
CA HIS A 131 -26.23 -15.27 21.28
C HIS A 131 -25.93 -14.09 20.34
N THR A 132 -24.74 -13.48 20.47
CA THR A 132 -24.35 -12.27 19.74
C THR A 132 -24.46 -12.41 18.21
N GLU A 133 -24.06 -13.54 17.63
CA GLU A 133 -24.22 -13.77 16.19
C GLU A 133 -25.70 -13.90 15.74
N ALA A 134 -26.59 -14.47 16.56
CA ALA A 134 -28.01 -14.54 16.26
C ALA A 134 -28.62 -13.14 16.24
N PHE A 135 -28.29 -12.33 17.26
CA PHE A 135 -28.67 -10.91 17.30
C PHE A 135 -28.28 -10.15 16.03
N ILE A 136 -27.01 -10.25 15.60
CA ILE A 136 -26.54 -9.58 14.38
C ILE A 136 -27.23 -10.13 13.13
N THR A 137 -27.42 -11.46 13.05
CA THR A 137 -28.10 -12.10 11.92
C THR A 137 -29.55 -11.62 11.80
N ASP A 138 -30.27 -11.53 12.93
CA ASP A 138 -31.66 -11.10 12.97
C ASP A 138 -31.79 -9.60 12.67
N LEU A 139 -30.90 -8.76 13.22
CA LEU A 139 -30.85 -7.33 12.95
C LEU A 139 -30.65 -7.05 11.44
N ASN A 140 -29.71 -7.76 10.81
CA ASN A 140 -29.44 -7.63 9.38
C ASN A 140 -30.55 -8.20 8.50
N ARG A 141 -31.18 -9.31 8.92
CA ARG A 141 -32.35 -9.86 8.22
C ARG A 141 -33.53 -8.88 8.25
N ASN A 142 -33.71 -8.17 9.35
CA ASN A 142 -34.76 -7.18 9.53
C ASN A 142 -34.45 -5.84 8.83
N GLN A 143 -33.26 -5.69 8.23
CA GLN A 143 -32.80 -4.47 7.58
C GLN A 143 -32.96 -3.23 8.48
N PHE A 144 -32.52 -3.31 9.74
CA PHE A 144 -32.66 -2.20 10.67
C PHE A 144 -32.05 -0.91 10.13
N GLY A 145 -32.82 0.17 10.13
CA GLY A 145 -32.44 1.45 9.53
C GLY A 145 -32.22 1.38 8.01
N GLY A 146 -32.79 0.40 7.32
CA GLY A 146 -32.58 0.17 5.88
C GLY A 146 -31.29 -0.56 5.53
N PHE A 147 -30.55 -1.07 6.52
CA PHE A 147 -29.19 -1.61 6.35
C PHE A 147 -29.06 -3.07 6.82
N ASN A 148 -28.15 -3.81 6.20
CA ASN A 148 -27.92 -5.25 6.45
C ASN A 148 -26.44 -5.61 6.64
N ASP A 149 -25.61 -4.63 6.96
CA ASP A 149 -24.17 -4.73 7.21
C ASP A 149 -23.81 -4.39 8.68
N TRP A 150 -24.77 -4.53 9.59
CA TRP A 150 -24.55 -4.37 11.02
C TRP A 150 -23.62 -5.46 11.55
N ARG A 151 -22.81 -5.09 12.53
CA ARG A 151 -21.87 -5.98 13.22
C ARG A 151 -21.78 -5.64 14.70
N LEU A 152 -21.22 -6.57 15.47
CA LEU A 152 -20.84 -6.30 16.84
C LEU A 152 -19.60 -5.38 16.83
N PRO A 153 -19.55 -4.31 17.65
CA PRO A 153 -18.40 -3.42 17.76
C PRO A 153 -17.23 -4.12 18.44
N ASP A 154 -16.00 -3.79 18.05
CA ASP A 154 -14.84 -4.18 18.83
C ASP A 154 -14.74 -3.36 20.14
N ILE A 155 -13.83 -3.76 21.03
CA ILE A 155 -13.69 -3.13 22.34
C ILE A 155 -13.28 -1.65 22.24
N LYS A 156 -12.51 -1.26 21.23
CA LYS A 156 -12.08 0.13 21.03
C LYS A 156 -13.21 0.99 20.47
N GLU A 157 -14.05 0.42 19.60
CA GLU A 157 -15.26 1.08 19.11
C GLU A 157 -16.27 1.32 20.25
N LEU A 158 -16.50 0.35 21.13
CA LEU A 158 -17.34 0.61 22.32
C LEU A 158 -16.74 1.67 23.25
N VAL A 159 -15.41 1.69 23.39
CA VAL A 159 -14.73 2.74 24.17
C VAL A 159 -14.85 4.11 23.50
N SER A 160 -14.95 4.19 22.18
CA SER A 160 -14.98 5.46 21.45
C SER A 160 -16.25 6.28 21.78
N ILE A 161 -17.37 5.61 22.05
CA ILE A 161 -18.65 6.25 22.44
C ILE A 161 -18.78 6.55 23.93
N MET A 162 -17.83 6.10 24.77
CA MET A 162 -17.88 6.40 26.21
C MET A 162 -17.61 7.88 26.48
N ASP A 163 -18.40 8.51 27.33
CA ASP A 163 -18.09 9.82 27.91
C ASP A 163 -17.50 9.59 29.31
N LEU A 164 -16.19 9.85 29.47
CA LEU A 164 -15.48 9.62 30.72
C LEU A 164 -15.47 10.85 31.65
N SER A 165 -16.10 11.95 31.22
CA SER A 165 -16.45 13.08 32.09
C SER A 165 -17.68 12.79 32.95
N LEU A 166 -18.52 11.85 32.50
CA LEU A 166 -19.74 11.43 33.17
C LEU A 166 -19.53 10.26 34.14
N HIS A 167 -20.51 10.04 35.01
CA HIS A 167 -20.59 8.88 35.88
C HIS A 167 -22.03 8.36 35.94
N ARG A 168 -22.23 7.08 35.57
CA ARG A 168 -23.53 6.37 35.63
C ARG A 168 -24.68 7.13 34.93
N PRO A 169 -24.76 7.09 33.58
CA PRO A 169 -23.93 6.34 32.64
C PRO A 169 -22.65 7.08 32.21
N THR A 170 -21.69 6.32 31.67
CA THR A 170 -20.45 6.83 31.04
C THR A 170 -20.61 6.91 29.51
N ILE A 171 -21.75 7.42 29.06
CA ILE A 171 -22.11 7.61 27.64
C ILE A 171 -23.18 8.70 27.58
N ASP A 172 -23.21 9.47 26.49
CA ASP A 172 -24.16 10.57 26.32
C ASP A 172 -25.60 10.04 26.12
N TRP A 173 -26.40 10.17 27.17
CA TRP A 173 -27.81 9.78 27.19
C TRP A 173 -28.68 10.57 26.20
N HIS A 174 -28.25 11.75 25.75
CA HIS A 174 -29.02 12.54 24.78
C HIS A 174 -29.10 11.87 23.41
N TYR A 175 -28.08 11.08 23.05
CA TYR A 175 -28.00 10.36 21.78
C TYR A 175 -28.23 8.85 21.92
N PHE A 176 -27.85 8.28 23.06
CA PHE A 176 -27.98 6.84 23.34
C PHE A 176 -29.01 6.59 24.45
N GLN A 177 -30.28 6.70 24.10
CA GLN A 177 -31.40 6.41 24.99
C GLN A 177 -31.56 4.90 25.22
N ASN A 178 -32.43 4.55 26.17
CA ASN A 178 -32.78 3.16 26.51
C ASN A 178 -31.56 2.30 26.87
N LEU A 179 -30.51 2.94 27.38
CA LEU A 179 -29.29 2.26 27.80
C LEU A 179 -29.47 1.63 29.19
N GLN A 180 -29.17 0.34 29.28
CA GLN A 180 -29.01 -0.37 30.54
C GLN A 180 -27.68 -0.01 31.19
N LEU A 181 -27.67 0.31 32.49
CA LEU A 181 -26.44 0.56 33.26
C LEU A 181 -25.71 -0.76 33.58
N ALA A 182 -25.12 -1.38 32.57
CA ALA A 182 -24.59 -2.74 32.66
C ALA A 182 -23.40 -2.99 31.72
N SER A 183 -23.00 -4.26 31.62
CA SER A 183 -21.96 -4.76 30.72
C SER A 183 -22.48 -4.98 29.30
N TYR A 184 -21.68 -4.60 28.30
CA TYR A 184 -21.98 -4.73 26.87
C TYR A 184 -20.86 -5.47 26.16
N TRP A 185 -21.19 -6.57 25.48
CA TRP A 185 -20.22 -7.38 24.76
C TRP A 185 -19.59 -6.62 23.60
N SER A 186 -18.27 -6.76 23.44
CA SER A 186 -17.58 -6.44 22.20
C SER A 186 -17.34 -7.69 21.36
N SER A 187 -16.91 -7.52 20.12
CA SER A 187 -16.44 -8.60 19.24
C SER A 187 -15.02 -9.07 19.57
N THR A 188 -14.35 -8.47 20.55
CA THR A 188 -12.95 -8.76 20.86
C THR A 188 -12.85 -9.95 21.82
N GLY A 189 -12.22 -11.04 21.38
CA GLY A 189 -11.87 -12.17 22.25
C GLY A 189 -10.70 -11.85 23.17
N ASP A 190 -10.56 -12.60 24.27
CA ASP A 190 -9.40 -12.51 25.16
C ASP A 190 -8.28 -13.42 24.64
N ALA A 191 -7.12 -12.83 24.29
CA ALA A 191 -5.99 -13.57 23.73
C ALA A 191 -5.31 -14.52 24.74
N HIS A 192 -5.44 -14.27 26.04
CA HIS A 192 -4.87 -15.13 27.07
C HIS A 192 -5.82 -16.25 27.49
N GLU A 193 -7.11 -15.91 27.63
CA GLU A 193 -8.15 -16.84 28.02
C GLU A 193 -9.20 -16.96 26.91
N PRO A 194 -8.99 -17.84 25.91
CA PRO A 194 -9.88 -18.13 24.78
C PRO A 194 -11.38 -18.23 25.06
N VAL A 195 -11.77 -18.66 26.27
CA VAL A 195 -13.16 -18.83 26.73
C VAL A 195 -13.79 -17.53 27.23
N LYS A 196 -13.04 -16.43 27.22
CA LYS A 196 -13.49 -15.10 27.62
C LYS A 196 -13.50 -14.14 26.43
N SER A 197 -14.36 -13.15 26.55
CA SER A 197 -14.43 -12.03 25.61
C SER A 197 -14.51 -10.71 26.36
N TRP A 198 -14.15 -9.62 25.69
CA TRP A 198 -14.12 -8.29 26.27
C TRP A 198 -15.50 -7.63 26.29
N TYR A 199 -15.71 -6.78 27.29
CA TYR A 199 -16.92 -5.97 27.42
C TYR A 199 -16.59 -4.59 28.00
N VAL A 200 -17.44 -3.60 27.69
CA VAL A 200 -17.49 -2.31 28.38
C VAL A 200 -18.60 -2.35 29.42
N ASN A 201 -18.36 -1.84 30.62
CA ASN A 201 -19.42 -1.60 31.59
C ASN A 201 -19.79 -0.10 31.61
N PHE A 202 -20.92 0.28 31.02
CA PHE A 202 -21.33 1.70 30.95
C PHE A 202 -21.78 2.28 32.29
N SER A 203 -22.02 1.45 33.31
CA SER A 203 -22.27 1.95 34.66
C SER A 203 -20.99 2.46 35.32
N THR A 204 -19.85 1.80 35.08
CA THR A 204 -18.58 2.19 35.72
C THR A 204 -17.65 2.95 34.81
N GLY A 205 -17.69 2.72 33.50
CA GLY A 205 -16.72 3.21 32.54
C GLY A 205 -15.50 2.29 32.36
N SER A 206 -15.55 1.06 32.87
CA SER A 206 -14.38 0.16 32.88
C SER A 206 -14.48 -0.93 31.80
N THR A 207 -13.33 -1.42 31.35
CA THR A 207 -13.25 -2.59 30.44
C THR A 207 -12.74 -3.81 31.16
N TYR A 208 -13.32 -4.97 30.88
CA TYR A 208 -12.90 -6.26 31.45
C TYR A 208 -13.20 -7.38 30.47
N SER A 209 -12.64 -8.57 30.70
CA SER A 209 -13.07 -9.80 30.04
C SER A 209 -13.94 -10.66 30.96
N SER A 210 -14.87 -11.42 30.37
CA SER A 210 -15.73 -12.34 31.10
C SER A 210 -15.97 -13.62 30.32
N ASP A 211 -16.40 -14.66 31.03
CA ASP A 211 -16.74 -15.96 30.46
C ASP A 211 -17.85 -15.80 29.40
N GLN A 212 -17.65 -16.41 28.23
CA GLN A 212 -18.54 -16.29 27.07
C GLN A 212 -19.94 -16.87 27.32
N SER A 213 -20.15 -17.65 28.40
CA SER A 213 -21.47 -18.14 28.83
C SER A 213 -22.32 -17.10 29.57
N LYS A 214 -21.73 -15.96 29.98
CA LYS A 214 -22.48 -14.89 30.65
C LYS A 214 -23.39 -14.15 29.66
N LEU A 215 -24.53 -13.73 30.16
CA LEU A 215 -25.49 -12.92 29.42
C LEU A 215 -25.20 -11.44 29.70
N TYR A 216 -24.84 -10.70 28.65
CA TYR A 216 -24.65 -9.24 28.68
C TYR A 216 -25.41 -8.59 27.54
N PHE A 217 -25.55 -7.27 27.61
CA PHE A 217 -26.21 -6.48 26.57
C PHE A 217 -25.30 -6.34 25.35
N VAL A 218 -25.89 -5.90 24.23
CA VAL A 218 -25.20 -5.69 22.96
C VAL A 218 -25.73 -4.41 22.32
N ARG A 219 -24.90 -3.76 21.52
CA ARG A 219 -25.30 -2.66 20.63
C ARG A 219 -24.57 -2.86 19.33
N ALA A 220 -25.28 -2.83 18.20
CA ALA A 220 -24.65 -3.00 16.90
C ALA A 220 -24.04 -1.69 16.40
N VAL A 221 -23.02 -1.83 15.56
CA VAL A 221 -22.35 -0.76 14.84
C VAL A 221 -22.24 -1.13 13.36
N ARG A 222 -22.13 -0.12 12.50
CA ARG A 222 -21.81 -0.29 11.08
C ARG A 222 -20.86 0.80 10.59
N GLY A 223 -20.27 0.57 9.42
CA GLY A 223 -19.17 1.38 8.87
C GLY A 223 -17.86 0.58 8.82
N ASN A 224 -16.86 1.10 8.11
CA ASN A 224 -15.62 0.36 7.87
C ASN A 224 -14.93 0.02 9.18
N LYS A 225 -14.67 -1.28 9.38
CA LYS A 225 -13.90 -1.79 10.51
C LYS A 225 -12.45 -1.35 10.37
N LYS A 226 -11.90 -0.70 11.39
CA LYS A 226 -10.48 -0.36 11.42
C LYS A 226 -9.65 -1.66 11.51
N VAL A 227 -8.72 -1.84 10.58
CA VAL A 227 -7.82 -3.00 10.59
C VAL A 227 -6.58 -2.66 11.42
N ASN A 228 -6.16 -3.57 12.30
CA ASN A 228 -4.90 -3.63 13.07
C ASN A 228 -4.10 -2.34 13.26
N ASN A 229 -3.95 -1.88 14.51
CA ASN A 229 -3.18 -0.68 14.84
C ASN A 229 -1.70 -0.70 14.44
N SER A 230 -1.09 -1.87 14.29
CA SER A 230 0.35 -1.98 13.98
C SER A 230 0.74 -1.41 12.61
N GLN A 231 -0.18 -1.37 11.64
CA GLN A 231 0.13 -0.82 10.31
C GLN A 231 0.20 0.71 10.26
N TYR A 232 -0.22 1.39 11.34
CA TYR A 232 -0.28 2.84 11.44
C TYR A 232 0.78 3.44 12.37
N LEU A 233 1.59 2.59 13.02
CA LEU A 233 2.72 3.02 13.84
C LEU A 233 3.97 3.17 12.97
N VAL A 234 4.66 4.29 13.12
CA VAL A 234 5.90 4.61 12.43
C VAL A 234 6.99 4.88 13.46
N ASP A 235 8.04 4.07 13.45
CA ASP A 235 9.26 4.34 14.24
C ASP A 235 10.04 5.49 13.57
N ASN A 236 10.26 6.57 14.31
CA ASN A 236 11.02 7.72 13.83
C ASN A 236 12.53 7.56 14.01
N HIS A 237 12.99 6.42 14.55
CA HIS A 237 14.38 6.09 14.84
C HIS A 237 15.07 7.06 15.82
N ASP A 238 14.28 7.73 16.65
CA ASP A 238 14.71 8.64 17.71
C ASP A 238 13.94 8.36 19.02
N ASN A 239 13.63 7.08 19.31
CA ASN A 239 12.81 6.66 20.45
C ASN A 239 11.36 7.20 20.46
N THR A 240 10.93 7.87 19.38
CA THR A 240 9.54 8.30 19.20
C THR A 240 8.83 7.46 18.16
N ILE A 241 7.54 7.23 18.39
CA ILE A 241 6.66 6.44 17.52
C ILE A 241 5.47 7.29 17.15
N THR A 242 5.29 7.54 15.86
CA THR A 242 4.12 8.27 15.35
C THR A 242 3.00 7.30 15.06
N ASP A 243 1.85 7.53 15.69
CA ASP A 243 0.60 6.87 15.36
C ASP A 243 -0.17 7.71 14.34
N THR A 244 -0.07 7.29 13.07
CA THR A 244 -0.71 7.96 11.94
C THR A 244 -2.23 7.83 11.92
N LEU A 245 -2.82 6.95 12.75
CA LEU A 245 -4.27 6.80 12.90
C LEU A 245 -4.85 7.85 13.88
N THR A 246 -4.10 8.22 14.90
CA THR A 246 -4.55 9.18 15.94
C THR A 246 -3.91 10.56 15.79
N GLY A 247 -2.83 10.68 15.01
CA GLY A 247 -2.06 11.92 14.88
C GLY A 247 -1.30 12.26 16.16
N LEU A 248 -0.96 11.23 16.94
CA LEU A 248 -0.18 11.33 18.17
C LEU A 248 1.23 10.81 17.95
N MET A 249 2.17 11.31 18.74
CA MET A 249 3.53 10.79 18.79
C MET A 249 3.84 10.36 20.22
N TRP A 250 4.30 9.14 20.36
CA TRP A 250 4.57 8.47 21.63
C TRP A 250 6.06 8.45 21.92
N LEU A 251 6.43 8.65 23.17
CA LEU A 251 7.79 8.41 23.64
C LEU A 251 7.90 6.96 24.11
N ALA A 252 8.73 6.15 23.44
CA ALA A 252 9.02 4.79 23.92
C ALA A 252 9.62 4.87 25.33
N PRO A 253 9.07 4.14 26.32
CA PRO A 253 9.61 4.20 27.67
C PRO A 253 11.08 3.77 27.71
N SER A 254 11.90 4.53 28.42
CA SER A 254 13.32 4.21 28.64
C SER A 254 13.67 4.05 30.12
N SER A 255 12.67 4.22 31.01
CA SER A 255 12.85 4.17 32.46
C SER A 255 11.79 3.30 33.14
N GLU A 256 12.14 2.78 34.32
CA GLU A 256 11.20 2.05 35.17
C GLU A 256 10.34 2.97 36.07
N LEU A 257 10.20 4.25 35.71
CA LEU A 257 9.55 5.25 36.56
C LEU A 257 8.13 4.82 36.96
N ALA A 258 7.84 4.93 38.26
CA ALA A 258 6.50 4.79 38.80
C ALA A 258 6.25 5.84 39.88
N VAL A 259 5.26 6.71 39.66
CA VAL A 259 5.01 7.93 40.44
C VAL A 259 3.51 8.14 40.70
N SER A 260 3.17 9.07 41.59
CA SER A 260 1.77 9.42 41.83
C SER A 260 1.15 10.09 40.60
N TRP A 261 -0.18 10.24 40.57
CA TRP A 261 -0.86 10.81 39.40
C TRP A 261 -0.42 12.26 39.11
N SER A 262 -0.36 13.13 40.13
CA SER A 262 0.11 14.51 39.94
C SER A 262 1.58 14.57 39.54
N ASP A 263 2.41 13.69 40.09
CA ASP A 263 3.84 13.60 39.71
C ASP A 263 4.01 13.10 38.27
N ALA A 264 3.11 12.24 37.77
CA ALA A 264 3.13 11.74 36.40
C ALA A 264 2.82 12.85 35.39
N ILE A 265 1.79 13.65 35.68
CA ILE A 265 1.46 14.85 34.90
C ILE A 265 2.67 15.79 34.87
N SER A 266 3.17 16.17 36.05
CA SER A 266 4.33 17.06 36.18
C SER A 266 5.57 16.50 35.47
N TYR A 267 5.83 15.20 35.58
CA TYR A 267 6.96 14.56 34.90
C TYR A 267 6.88 14.74 33.38
N CYS A 268 5.73 14.46 32.77
CA CYS A 268 5.55 14.59 31.32
C CYS A 268 5.76 16.03 30.83
N GLU A 269 5.15 17.02 31.49
CA GLU A 269 5.26 18.45 31.10
C GLU A 269 6.68 19.01 31.20
N HIS A 270 7.55 18.38 31.99
CA HIS A 270 8.96 18.79 32.14
C HIS A 270 9.92 17.97 31.28
N LEU A 271 9.43 17.08 30.40
CA LEU A 271 10.30 16.37 29.47
C LEU A 271 10.76 17.29 28.35
N ASP A 272 12.08 17.38 28.18
CA ASP A 272 12.74 17.92 26.99
C ASP A 272 13.65 16.83 26.42
N ILE A 273 13.07 16.02 25.53
CA ILE A 273 13.65 14.77 25.04
C ILE A 273 13.45 14.70 23.52
N GLU A 274 14.51 14.29 22.81
CA GLU A 274 14.54 14.12 21.35
C GLU A 274 14.22 15.40 20.55
N GLY A 275 14.35 16.57 21.20
CA GLY A 275 14.10 17.89 20.63
C GLY A 275 12.64 18.36 20.72
N TYR A 276 11.83 17.72 21.57
CA TYR A 276 10.45 18.09 21.86
C TYR A 276 10.27 18.40 23.34
N ALA A 277 9.52 19.46 23.63
CA ALA A 277 9.27 19.98 24.99
C ALA A 277 7.76 20.12 25.31
N ASP A 278 6.91 19.52 24.47
CA ASP A 278 5.45 19.55 24.55
C ASP A 278 4.88 18.14 24.84
N TRP A 279 5.64 17.35 25.58
CA TRP A 279 5.20 16.04 26.07
C TRP A 279 4.17 16.21 27.18
N ARG A 280 3.13 15.37 27.15
CA ARG A 280 2.07 15.32 28.15
C ARG A 280 1.70 13.88 28.51
N LEU A 281 0.95 13.73 29.59
CA LEU A 281 0.36 12.46 29.94
C LEU A 281 -0.84 12.19 29.00
N PRO A 282 -0.97 10.99 28.39
CA PRO A 282 -2.08 10.66 27.51
C PRO A 282 -3.39 10.60 28.29
N ASN A 283 -4.48 10.98 27.64
CA ASN A 283 -5.81 10.73 28.20
C ASN A 283 -6.18 9.24 28.11
N ALA A 284 -7.29 8.87 28.76
CA ALA A 284 -7.69 7.48 28.88
C ALA A 284 -7.95 6.80 27.52
N LYS A 285 -8.54 7.51 26.56
CA LYS A 285 -8.82 6.95 25.23
C LYS A 285 -7.56 6.87 24.38
N GLU A 286 -6.68 7.87 24.46
CA GLU A 286 -5.38 7.87 23.80
C GLU A 286 -4.54 6.68 24.24
N LEU A 287 -4.43 6.44 25.55
CA LEU A 287 -3.64 5.31 26.05
C LEU A 287 -4.27 3.95 25.69
N MET A 288 -5.60 3.87 25.65
CA MET A 288 -6.31 2.68 25.16
C MET A 288 -6.13 2.45 23.66
N SER A 289 -5.86 3.50 22.88
CA SER A 289 -5.64 3.37 21.44
C SER A 289 -4.42 2.49 21.14
N ILE A 290 -3.36 2.51 21.95
CA ILE A 290 -2.15 1.70 21.71
C ILE A 290 -2.21 0.29 22.34
N VAL A 291 -3.29 -0.08 23.04
CA VAL A 291 -3.48 -1.45 23.54
C VAL A 291 -3.62 -2.43 22.38
N ASP A 292 -2.88 -3.52 22.42
CA ASP A 292 -3.00 -4.62 21.45
C ASP A 292 -3.63 -5.85 22.13
N TYR A 293 -4.91 -6.08 21.83
CA TYR A 293 -5.69 -7.19 22.39
C TYR A 293 -5.34 -8.57 21.83
N GLN A 294 -4.43 -8.65 20.84
CA GLN A 294 -3.82 -9.91 20.40
C GLN A 294 -2.61 -10.28 21.26
N GLN A 295 -2.13 -9.37 22.10
CA GLN A 295 -0.99 -9.58 23.00
C GLN A 295 -1.45 -9.63 24.45
N TYR A 296 -0.65 -10.28 25.28
CA TYR A 296 -0.89 -10.39 26.72
C TYR A 296 0.43 -10.32 27.47
N SER A 297 0.45 -9.51 28.52
CA SER A 297 1.59 -9.35 29.44
C SER A 297 2.95 -9.08 28.73
N PRO A 298 3.09 -7.98 27.96
CA PRO A 298 2.15 -6.87 27.89
C PRO A 298 1.23 -6.88 26.65
N ALA A 299 0.02 -6.35 26.79
CA ALA A 299 -1.00 -6.14 25.76
C ALA A 299 -0.73 -4.86 24.95
N ILE A 300 0.43 -4.80 24.30
CA ILE A 300 0.89 -3.68 23.46
C ILE A 300 1.91 -4.21 22.45
N ASN A 301 2.05 -3.56 21.30
CA ASN A 301 3.06 -3.96 20.32
C ASN A 301 4.49 -3.71 20.81
N THR A 302 5.14 -4.76 21.31
CA THR A 302 6.52 -4.74 21.82
C THR A 302 7.60 -4.51 20.76
N GLU A 303 7.28 -4.60 19.47
CA GLU A 303 8.20 -4.19 18.39
C GLU A 303 8.43 -2.67 18.42
N PHE A 304 7.35 -1.90 18.58
CA PHE A 304 7.38 -0.43 18.67
C PHE A 304 7.61 0.07 20.11
N PHE A 305 7.19 -0.72 21.11
CA PHE A 305 7.28 -0.38 22.52
C PHE A 305 8.07 -1.42 23.34
N PRO A 306 9.36 -1.67 23.03
CA PRO A 306 10.13 -2.80 23.56
C PRO A 306 10.34 -2.78 25.08
N ASN A 307 10.21 -1.63 25.72
CA ASN A 307 10.47 -1.43 27.15
C ASN A 307 9.20 -1.16 27.97
N VAL A 308 8.01 -1.40 27.40
CA VAL A 308 6.76 -1.31 28.18
C VAL A 308 6.65 -2.51 29.12
N PHE A 309 6.39 -2.23 30.39
CA PHE A 309 6.19 -3.26 31.41
C PHE A 309 4.75 -3.74 31.42
N SER A 310 4.55 -5.02 31.73
CA SER A 310 3.25 -5.58 32.12
C SER A 310 2.81 -4.99 33.47
N SER A 311 2.19 -3.82 33.43
CA SER A 311 1.84 -3.02 34.61
C SER A 311 0.69 -2.05 34.33
N GLU A 312 0.35 -1.23 35.32
CA GLU A 312 -0.63 -0.17 35.23
C GLU A 312 0.04 1.18 34.95
N TYR A 313 -0.54 1.93 34.03
CA TYR A 313 -0.06 3.22 33.56
C TYR A 313 -1.10 4.30 33.83
N TRP A 314 -0.62 5.48 34.23
CA TRP A 314 -1.48 6.64 34.46
C TRP A 314 -1.99 7.24 33.15
N THR A 315 -3.19 7.80 33.22
CA THR A 315 -3.77 8.68 32.20
C THR A 315 -4.01 10.06 32.81
N SER A 316 -4.13 11.10 31.99
CA SER A 316 -4.46 12.47 32.42
C SER A 316 -5.94 12.65 32.80
N THR A 317 -6.80 11.67 32.48
CA THR A 317 -8.24 11.73 32.74
C THR A 317 -8.57 11.38 34.19
N THR A 318 -9.19 12.31 34.92
CA THR A 318 -9.75 12.05 36.25
C THR A 318 -11.00 11.15 36.13
N CYS A 319 -11.18 10.19 37.05
CA CYS A 319 -12.35 9.32 37.05
C CYS A 319 -13.44 9.94 37.93
N VAL A 320 -14.49 10.50 37.32
CA VAL A 320 -15.56 11.21 38.04
C VAL A 320 -16.51 10.23 38.73
N GLY A 321 -16.91 10.54 39.97
CA GLY A 321 -18.04 9.92 40.68
C GLY A 321 -17.86 8.49 41.25
N GLN A 322 -16.99 7.64 40.69
CA GLN A 322 -16.92 6.22 41.07
C GLN A 322 -16.19 5.96 42.40
N TYR A 323 -15.02 6.59 42.58
CA TYR A 323 -14.19 6.45 43.77
C TYR A 323 -13.57 7.80 44.10
N PHE A 324 -13.56 8.16 45.39
CA PHE A 324 -12.88 9.37 45.83
C PHE A 324 -11.40 9.33 45.43
N MET A 325 -10.89 10.45 44.94
CA MET A 325 -9.46 10.65 44.65
C MET A 325 -8.95 9.71 43.54
N ALA A 326 -9.76 9.40 42.53
CA ALA A 326 -9.39 8.46 41.46
C ALA A 326 -9.11 9.14 40.10
N ALA A 327 -8.21 8.54 39.33
CA ALA A 327 -7.98 8.81 37.92
C ALA A 327 -8.11 7.50 37.12
N TRP A 328 -8.32 7.61 35.82
CA TRP A 328 -8.29 6.45 34.94
C TRP A 328 -6.86 5.96 34.75
N GLY A 329 -6.71 4.64 34.63
CA GLY A 329 -5.45 4.01 34.28
C GLY A 329 -5.68 2.80 33.38
N VAL A 330 -4.68 2.53 32.54
CA VAL A 330 -4.67 1.39 31.63
C VAL A 330 -3.67 0.36 32.15
N SER A 331 -4.11 -0.89 32.29
CA SER A 331 -3.22 -2.00 32.58
C SER A 331 -2.79 -2.67 31.30
N PHE A 332 -1.51 -2.53 30.93
CA PHE A 332 -0.93 -3.28 29.82
C PHE A 332 -0.68 -4.76 30.18
N LYS A 333 -1.04 -5.26 31.37
CA LYS A 333 -0.99 -6.71 31.58
C LYS A 333 -2.04 -7.41 30.71
N GLU A 334 -3.27 -6.90 30.70
CA GLU A 334 -4.39 -7.47 29.93
C GLU A 334 -4.99 -6.51 28.89
N GLY A 335 -4.80 -5.19 29.03
CA GLY A 335 -5.50 -4.18 28.21
C GLY A 335 -6.76 -3.60 28.90
N ILE A 336 -6.77 -3.54 30.24
CA ILE A 336 -7.91 -3.09 31.05
C ILE A 336 -7.87 -1.58 31.28
N LEU A 337 -8.98 -0.88 31.06
CA LEU A 337 -9.25 0.47 31.55
C LEU A 337 -9.98 0.38 32.90
N ARG A 338 -9.40 0.97 33.95
CA ARG A 338 -10.03 1.01 35.28
C ARG A 338 -9.66 2.26 36.07
N SER A 339 -10.49 2.57 37.07
CA SER A 339 -10.21 3.63 38.04
C SER A 339 -9.11 3.22 39.03
N ILE A 340 -8.19 4.12 39.33
CA ILE A 340 -7.08 3.92 40.28
C ILE A 340 -6.97 5.16 41.18
N VAL A 341 -6.72 4.96 42.48
CA VAL A 341 -6.53 6.06 43.44
C VAL A 341 -5.25 6.86 43.13
N LYS A 342 -5.37 8.19 42.94
CA LYS A 342 -4.32 9.14 42.51
C LYS A 342 -3.03 9.09 43.33
N GLY A 343 -3.14 8.78 44.62
CA GLY A 343 -1.98 8.65 45.53
C GLY A 343 -1.13 7.38 45.35
N LYS A 344 -1.52 6.45 44.47
CA LYS A 344 -0.74 5.23 44.19
C LYS A 344 0.34 5.50 43.15
N LYS A 345 1.44 4.73 43.21
CA LYS A 345 2.50 4.82 42.18
C LYS A 345 2.15 3.96 40.98
N ARG A 346 2.13 4.54 39.78
CA ARG A 346 1.90 3.86 38.49
C ARG A 346 2.90 4.34 37.46
N ARG A 347 3.05 3.57 36.39
CA ARG A 347 3.98 3.87 35.31
C ARG A 347 3.45 4.97 34.41
N VAL A 348 4.33 5.51 33.57
CA VAL A 348 4.04 6.63 32.67
C VAL A 348 4.54 6.28 31.28
N ILE A 349 3.73 6.64 30.28
CA ILE A 349 4.16 6.75 28.89
C ILE A 349 3.74 8.15 28.45
N ALA A 350 4.68 8.91 27.89
CA ALA A 350 4.40 10.26 27.44
C ALA A 350 3.91 10.25 26.00
N VAL A 351 3.01 11.17 25.68
CA VAL A 351 2.50 11.40 24.35
C VAL A 351 2.62 12.89 24.03
N ARG A 352 2.62 13.24 22.74
CA ARG A 352 2.48 14.61 22.28
C ARG A 352 1.50 14.70 21.11
N GLY A 353 0.91 15.87 20.96
CA GLY A 353 -0.20 16.14 20.04
C GLY A 353 -1.42 16.73 20.76
N GLY A 354 -2.43 17.15 19.99
CA GLY A 354 -3.56 17.94 20.49
C GLY A 354 -3.29 19.44 20.51
N GLN A 355 -4.33 20.23 20.77
CA GLN A 355 -4.24 21.69 20.93
C GLN A 355 -4.49 22.07 22.38
N PRO A 356 -3.58 22.81 23.04
CA PRO A 356 -3.87 23.32 24.36
C PRO A 356 -5.00 24.35 24.29
N VAL A 357 -5.84 24.41 25.33
CA VAL A 357 -7.00 25.30 25.39
C VAL A 357 -6.75 26.39 26.42
N PHE A 358 -6.72 27.64 25.97
CA PHE A 358 -6.61 28.83 26.83
C PHE A 358 -7.70 29.85 26.46
N GLU A 359 -8.08 30.72 27.40
CA GLU A 359 -9.15 31.72 27.18
C GLU A 359 -8.86 32.71 26.02
N LYS A 360 -7.61 32.84 25.57
CA LYS A 360 -7.17 33.81 24.54
C LYS A 360 -6.05 33.26 23.67
N GLN A 361 -6.36 32.40 22.72
CA GLN A 361 -5.39 31.87 21.75
C GLN A 361 -6.07 31.61 20.40
N LEU A 362 -5.33 31.77 19.31
CA LEU A 362 -5.74 31.21 18.01
C LEU A 362 -5.94 29.70 18.14
N TYR A 363 -6.90 29.12 17.42
CA TYR A 363 -7.21 27.68 17.49
C TYR A 363 -7.34 27.08 16.10
N ILE A 364 -6.63 25.99 15.78
CA ILE A 364 -6.63 25.46 14.41
C ILE A 364 -7.75 24.43 14.25
N LYS A 365 -8.71 24.71 13.38
CA LYS A 365 -9.85 23.83 13.10
C LYS A 365 -9.54 22.84 11.98
N THR A 366 -8.72 23.23 11.00
CA THR A 366 -8.32 22.39 9.86
C THR A 366 -6.88 22.70 9.47
N PRO A 367 -6.05 21.68 9.17
CA PRO A 367 -6.34 20.26 9.15
C PRO A 367 -6.47 19.67 10.56
N GLN A 368 -7.44 18.80 10.77
CA GLN A 368 -7.59 18.11 12.05
C GLN A 368 -6.43 17.10 12.27
N SER A 369 -6.24 16.67 13.52
CA SER A 369 -5.24 15.64 13.85
C SER A 369 -5.50 14.36 13.06
N ALA A 370 -4.43 13.64 12.71
CA ALA A 370 -4.43 12.40 11.93
C ALA A 370 -4.92 12.51 10.48
N THR A 371 -5.33 13.69 10.01
CA THR A 371 -5.70 13.86 8.60
C THR A 371 -4.51 13.56 7.70
N GLN A 372 -4.80 13.04 6.51
CA GLN A 372 -3.80 12.68 5.52
C GLN A 372 -4.05 13.51 4.27
N TRP A 373 -2.99 14.15 3.79
CA TRP A 373 -3.02 15.03 2.62
C TRP A 373 -2.02 14.54 1.60
N ARG A 374 -2.28 14.75 0.31
CA ARG A 374 -1.35 14.40 -0.76
C ARG A 374 -0.70 15.65 -1.33
N VAL A 375 0.56 15.52 -1.73
CA VAL A 375 1.24 16.58 -2.47
C VAL A 375 0.41 16.96 -3.70
N GLY A 376 0.10 18.25 -3.84
CA GLY A 376 -0.71 18.83 -4.91
C GLY A 376 -2.19 18.99 -4.59
N GLU A 377 -2.70 18.43 -3.48
CA GLU A 377 -4.07 18.71 -3.00
C GLU A 377 -4.15 20.11 -2.39
N THR A 378 -5.30 20.75 -2.52
CA THR A 378 -5.61 22.00 -1.81
C THR A 378 -6.13 21.66 -0.42
N MET A 379 -5.34 21.98 0.60
CA MET A 379 -5.68 21.82 2.01
C MET A 379 -6.25 23.13 2.56
N PRO A 380 -7.53 23.17 2.97
CA PRO A 380 -8.07 24.32 3.67
C PRO A 380 -7.46 24.39 5.08
N ILE A 381 -6.79 25.49 5.39
CA ILE A 381 -6.32 25.81 6.73
C ILE A 381 -7.35 26.76 7.33
N SER A 382 -8.00 26.36 8.42
CA SER A 382 -9.00 27.21 9.09
C SER A 382 -8.72 27.31 10.58
N TRP A 383 -9.03 28.45 11.17
CA TRP A 383 -8.75 28.71 12.58
C TRP A 383 -9.76 29.65 13.23
N ASP A 384 -9.80 29.67 14.56
CA ASP A 384 -10.45 30.71 15.34
C ASP A 384 -9.54 31.94 15.44
N SER A 385 -10.06 33.09 15.03
CA SER A 385 -9.35 34.38 15.05
C SER A 385 -9.08 34.91 16.46
N ALA A 386 -9.67 34.32 17.51
CA ALA A 386 -9.56 34.76 18.90
C ALA A 386 -9.96 36.23 19.12
N ASP A 387 -10.85 36.75 18.26
CA ASP A 387 -11.30 38.14 18.23
C ASP A 387 -10.19 39.20 18.13
N ILE A 388 -8.99 38.82 17.64
CA ILE A 388 -7.89 39.76 17.40
C ILE A 388 -7.81 40.15 15.92
N SER A 389 -7.64 41.44 15.64
CA SER A 389 -7.40 41.93 14.28
C SER A 389 -5.90 42.00 13.97
N GLY A 390 -5.49 41.76 12.74
CA GLY A 390 -4.11 41.95 12.31
C GLY A 390 -3.66 40.92 11.29
N MET A 391 -2.34 40.85 11.10
CA MET A 391 -1.72 39.87 10.22
C MET A 391 -1.16 38.71 11.04
N ILE A 392 -1.20 37.51 10.47
CA ILE A 392 -0.62 36.28 11.03
C ILE A 392 0.38 35.69 10.04
N GLN A 393 1.29 34.87 10.57
CA GLN A 393 2.14 33.97 9.81
C GLN A 393 1.61 32.54 9.92
N ILE A 394 1.61 31.82 8.81
CA ILE A 394 1.31 30.39 8.75
C ILE A 394 2.60 29.66 8.38
N SER A 395 2.99 28.68 9.19
CA SER A 395 4.19 27.87 8.97
C SER A 395 3.92 26.42 9.32
N MET A 396 4.71 25.50 8.76
CA MET A 396 4.56 24.07 8.99
C MET A 396 5.91 23.41 9.18
N SER A 397 5.99 22.50 10.14
CA SER A 397 7.13 21.59 10.31
C SER A 397 6.80 20.22 9.76
N ARG A 398 7.76 19.57 9.11
CA ARG A 398 7.72 18.14 8.74
C ARG A 398 8.44 17.23 9.72
N LYS A 399 9.01 17.80 10.78
CA LYS A 399 9.82 17.12 11.80
C LYS A 399 9.13 17.20 13.15
N GLY A 400 7.82 17.00 13.16
CA GLY A 400 7.01 16.97 14.37
C GLY A 400 6.98 18.30 15.13
N GLY A 401 7.34 19.44 14.52
CA GLY A 401 7.39 20.72 15.23
C GLY A 401 8.68 20.98 16.01
N LYS A 402 9.79 20.26 15.75
CA LYS A 402 11.09 20.56 16.38
C LYS A 402 11.47 22.05 16.20
N PRO A 403 12.06 22.72 17.20
CA PRO A 403 12.52 24.10 17.06
C PRO A 403 13.39 24.29 15.81
N GLY A 404 13.10 25.34 15.03
CA GLY A 404 13.84 25.64 13.78
C GLY A 404 13.49 24.76 12.57
N SER A 405 12.46 23.92 12.66
CA SER A 405 12.03 23.05 11.54
C SER A 405 10.78 23.53 10.79
N PHE A 406 10.26 24.71 11.13
CA PHE A 406 9.08 25.28 10.49
C PHE A 406 9.46 26.03 9.23
N ASP A 407 8.96 25.55 8.10
CA ASP A 407 9.00 26.25 6.82
C ASP A 407 7.77 27.17 6.72
N ILE A 408 7.94 28.35 6.13
CA ILE A 408 6.87 29.34 6.00
C ILE A 408 5.94 28.94 4.85
N ILE A 409 4.64 28.84 5.13
CA ILE A 409 3.58 28.70 4.11
C ILE A 409 3.13 30.08 3.64
N SER A 410 2.92 31.00 4.58
CA SER A 410 2.57 32.41 4.30
C SER A 410 3.27 33.31 5.29
N GLU A 411 4.08 34.25 4.79
CA GLU A 411 4.81 35.23 5.62
C GLU A 411 3.87 36.19 6.35
N SER A 412 2.74 36.52 5.73
CA SER A 412 1.76 37.48 6.23
C SER A 412 0.42 37.29 5.51
N THR A 413 -0.62 36.91 6.25
CA THR A 413 -2.02 36.87 5.79
C THR A 413 -2.92 37.52 6.84
N GLU A 414 -4.10 37.99 6.44
CA GLU A 414 -5.08 38.55 7.38
C GLU A 414 -5.56 37.47 8.35
N ASN A 415 -5.85 37.86 9.60
CA ASN A 415 -6.48 36.97 10.59
C ASN A 415 -8.00 36.83 10.34
N ASP A 416 -8.38 36.34 9.16
CA ASP A 416 -9.77 36.19 8.72
C ASP A 416 -10.37 34.80 8.97
N GLY A 417 -9.56 33.85 9.43
CA GLY A 417 -9.95 32.50 9.83
C GLY A 417 -9.83 31.43 8.76
N SER A 418 -9.33 31.75 7.55
CA SER A 418 -9.18 30.77 6.47
C SER A 418 -8.00 31.05 5.54
N PHE A 419 -7.34 30.00 5.07
CA PHE A 419 -6.27 30.07 4.08
C PHE A 419 -6.18 28.76 3.30
N ASP A 420 -6.26 28.81 1.98
CA ASP A 420 -6.09 27.62 1.13
C ASP A 420 -4.62 27.41 0.78
N TRP A 421 -4.09 26.24 1.11
CA TRP A 421 -2.71 25.87 0.83
C TRP A 421 -2.61 24.68 -0.12
N ILE A 422 -1.83 24.82 -1.21
CA ILE A 422 -1.48 23.68 -2.06
C ILE A 422 -0.37 22.90 -1.37
N VAL A 423 -0.65 21.64 -1.02
CA VAL A 423 0.26 20.79 -0.24
C VAL A 423 1.54 20.53 -1.03
N GLU A 424 2.66 21.00 -0.51
CA GLU A 424 3.95 20.85 -1.17
C GLU A 424 4.67 19.56 -0.73
N SER A 425 5.72 19.17 -1.48
CA SER A 425 6.64 18.09 -1.11
C SER A 425 7.65 18.55 -0.03
N PRO A 426 8.41 17.66 0.64
CA PRO A 426 8.37 16.19 0.58
C PRO A 426 7.30 15.57 1.49
N LYS A 427 7.04 14.26 1.34
CA LYS A 427 6.18 13.49 2.27
C LYS A 427 6.71 13.53 3.70
N SER A 428 5.80 13.48 4.69
CA SER A 428 6.14 13.28 6.10
C SER A 428 4.91 12.83 6.90
N PHE A 429 5.10 11.93 7.86
CA PHE A 429 4.06 11.52 8.82
C PHE A 429 3.96 12.46 10.04
N ASN A 430 4.88 13.42 10.14
CA ASN A 430 5.09 14.24 11.32
C ASN A 430 4.84 15.72 11.03
N CYS A 431 3.77 16.03 10.29
CA CYS A 431 3.47 17.41 9.94
C CYS A 431 2.77 18.13 11.10
N VAL A 432 3.24 19.32 11.45
CA VAL A 432 2.65 20.20 12.48
C VAL A 432 2.50 21.59 11.89
N LEU A 433 1.29 22.13 11.93
CA LEU A 433 1.03 23.53 11.58
C LEU A 433 1.24 24.43 12.80
N LYS A 434 1.70 25.65 12.52
CA LYS A 434 1.82 26.73 13.47
C LYS A 434 1.26 28.02 12.86
N ILE A 435 0.34 28.63 13.58
CA ILE A 435 -0.18 29.97 13.27
C ILE A 435 0.30 30.93 14.36
N THR A 436 0.76 32.12 13.98
CA THR A 436 1.28 33.10 14.93
C THR A 436 0.88 34.51 14.53
N SER A 437 0.30 35.28 15.45
CA SER A 437 0.06 36.71 15.24
C SER A 437 1.39 37.47 15.08
N LEU A 438 1.47 38.33 14.06
CA LEU A 438 2.63 39.18 13.82
C LEU A 438 2.68 40.41 14.73
N THR A 439 1.56 40.73 15.39
CA THR A 439 1.44 41.89 16.30
C THR A 439 1.54 41.49 17.76
N ASP A 440 0.96 40.34 18.12
CA ASP A 440 0.96 39.80 19.49
C ASP A 440 1.40 38.32 19.45
N PRO A 441 2.72 38.02 19.38
CA PRO A 441 3.22 36.65 19.21
C PRO A 441 2.83 35.64 20.30
N GLU A 442 2.32 36.11 21.44
CA GLU A 442 1.71 35.28 22.49
C GLU A 442 0.46 34.54 21.97
N TYR A 443 -0.22 35.09 20.95
CA TYR A 443 -1.28 34.43 20.18
C TYR A 443 -0.66 33.57 19.08
N ALA A 444 0.09 32.54 19.49
CA ALA A 444 0.59 31.49 18.62
C ALA A 444 -0.05 30.16 19.01
N THR A 445 -0.34 29.31 18.04
CA THR A 445 -0.89 27.97 18.28
C THR A 445 -0.26 26.95 17.37
N THR A 446 -0.25 25.70 17.84
CA THR A 446 0.13 24.51 17.07
C THR A 446 -0.94 23.45 17.23
N GLN A 447 -0.96 22.48 16.33
CA GLN A 447 -1.91 21.37 16.34
C GLN A 447 -1.27 19.99 16.49
N GLY A 448 -2.13 18.97 16.65
CA GLY A 448 -1.74 17.57 16.51
C GLY A 448 -1.22 17.23 15.12
N LEU A 449 -0.58 16.07 15.01
CA LEU A 449 0.15 15.68 13.81
C LEU A 449 -0.81 15.31 12.69
N PHE A 450 -0.48 15.71 11.47
CA PHE A 450 -1.11 15.22 10.24
C PHE A 450 -0.03 14.65 9.32
N SER A 451 -0.44 13.89 8.31
CA SER A 451 0.49 13.24 7.38
C SER A 451 0.37 13.83 5.97
N ILE A 452 1.51 14.04 5.32
CA ILE A 452 1.59 14.36 3.90
C ILE A 452 2.18 13.15 3.18
N HIS A 453 1.42 12.62 2.24
CA HIS A 453 1.81 11.52 1.37
C HIS A 453 2.19 12.06 0.00
N GLN A 454 3.12 11.37 -0.65
CA GLN A 454 3.42 11.62 -2.05
C GLN A 454 2.67 10.60 -2.89
N LEU A 455 2.03 11.05 -3.98
CA LEU A 455 1.50 10.15 -5.00
C LEU A 455 2.68 9.33 -5.55
N TYR A 456 2.77 8.06 -5.16
CA TYR A 456 3.91 7.20 -5.44
C TYR A 456 3.54 6.17 -6.49
N ILE A 457 4.11 6.32 -7.69
CA ILE A 457 4.16 5.25 -8.69
C ILE A 457 5.55 4.62 -8.57
N PRO A 458 5.67 3.32 -8.26
CA PRO A 458 6.98 2.69 -8.16
C PRO A 458 7.69 2.74 -9.51
N LYS A 459 9.03 2.69 -9.45
CA LYS A 459 9.86 2.52 -10.63
C LYS A 459 9.36 1.36 -11.48
N GLN A 460 9.28 1.59 -12.78
CA GLN A 460 8.85 0.61 -13.77
C GLN A 460 10.06 0.13 -14.57
N THR A 461 9.96 -1.10 -15.06
CA THR A 461 10.96 -1.68 -15.96
C THR A 461 10.23 -2.28 -17.14
N SER A 462 10.74 -2.02 -18.34
CA SER A 462 10.32 -2.69 -19.57
C SER A 462 11.53 -3.20 -20.33
N LEU A 463 11.28 -4.00 -21.35
CA LEU A 463 12.27 -4.35 -22.35
C LEU A 463 12.19 -3.36 -23.51
N GLU A 464 13.29 -3.13 -24.22
CA GLU A 464 13.21 -2.44 -25.50
C GLU A 464 12.32 -3.22 -26.48
N ASP A 465 11.76 -2.50 -27.46
CA ASP A 465 10.74 -3.00 -28.41
C ASP A 465 9.45 -3.56 -27.77
N SER A 466 9.27 -3.40 -26.46
CA SER A 466 8.09 -3.81 -25.71
C SER A 466 7.34 -2.62 -25.14
N ILE A 467 6.02 -2.63 -25.28
CA ILE A 467 5.14 -1.63 -24.66
C ILE A 467 5.14 -1.81 -23.14
N ALA A 468 5.32 -0.73 -22.39
CA ALA A 468 5.21 -0.72 -20.94
C ALA A 468 3.82 -0.22 -20.51
N TYR A 469 3.13 -0.99 -19.68
CA TYR A 469 1.82 -0.63 -19.13
C TYR A 469 1.94 -0.22 -17.67
N VAL A 470 1.44 0.96 -17.33
CA VAL A 470 1.45 1.48 -15.95
C VAL A 470 0.03 1.86 -15.57
N SER A 471 -0.56 1.12 -14.62
CA SER A 471 -1.88 1.46 -14.10
C SER A 471 -1.79 2.45 -12.94
N PHE A 472 -2.75 3.35 -12.85
CA PHE A 472 -2.90 4.30 -11.77
C PHE A 472 -4.38 4.66 -11.61
N THR A 473 -4.76 5.24 -10.48
CA THR A 473 -6.13 5.68 -10.23
C THR A 473 -6.16 7.19 -10.10
N THR A 474 -7.25 7.78 -10.58
CA THR A 474 -7.55 9.20 -10.46
C THR A 474 -8.87 9.33 -9.76
N ASP A 475 -8.85 10.00 -8.62
CA ASP A 475 -10.02 10.20 -7.79
C ASP A 475 -9.95 11.57 -7.16
N ASP A 476 -11.10 12.23 -7.10
CA ASP A 476 -11.27 13.58 -6.60
C ASP A 476 -12.58 13.57 -5.80
N ILE A 477 -12.56 14.16 -4.60
CA ILE A 477 -13.72 14.15 -3.70
C ILE A 477 -14.87 15.03 -4.21
N ASP A 478 -14.54 16.05 -5.01
CA ASP A 478 -15.47 17.08 -5.49
C ASP A 478 -15.75 16.96 -7.00
N ALA A 479 -15.07 16.06 -7.70
CA ALA A 479 -15.23 15.88 -9.14
C ALA A 479 -15.51 14.43 -9.54
N ASN A 480 -16.38 14.24 -10.54
CA ASN A 480 -16.55 12.93 -11.16
C ASN A 480 -15.21 12.52 -11.80
N PRO A 481 -14.69 11.31 -11.55
CA PRO A 481 -13.44 10.85 -12.16
C PRO A 481 -13.41 10.91 -13.71
N CYS A 482 -14.57 10.94 -14.37
CA CYS A 482 -14.65 11.13 -15.83
C CYS A 482 -14.36 12.57 -16.29
N ASP A 483 -14.44 13.55 -15.39
CA ASP A 483 -14.22 14.97 -15.70
C ASP A 483 -12.75 15.39 -15.51
N LEU A 484 -11.90 14.47 -15.03
CA LEU A 484 -10.48 14.68 -14.83
C LEU A 484 -9.72 14.53 -16.16
N SER A 485 -8.97 15.58 -16.52
CA SER A 485 -8.06 15.57 -17.66
C SER A 485 -6.65 15.17 -17.23
N ILE A 486 -5.99 14.32 -18.02
CA ILE A 486 -4.68 13.76 -17.69
C ILE A 486 -3.71 14.11 -18.82
N SER A 487 -2.50 14.53 -18.46
CA SER A 487 -1.42 14.78 -19.40
C SER A 487 -0.11 14.19 -18.89
N THR A 488 0.82 13.90 -19.80
CA THR A 488 2.11 13.27 -19.45
C THR A 488 3.27 13.97 -20.15
N SER A 489 4.47 13.81 -19.60
CA SER A 489 5.74 14.16 -20.23
C SER A 489 6.82 13.18 -19.81
N PHE A 490 7.96 13.25 -20.48
CA PHE A 490 9.09 12.39 -20.24
C PHE A 490 10.40 13.16 -20.41
N SER A 491 11.41 12.79 -19.64
CA SER A 491 12.71 13.49 -19.65
C SER A 491 13.63 13.07 -20.80
N ASN A 492 13.38 11.93 -21.45
CA ASN A 492 14.23 11.39 -22.51
C ASN A 492 13.44 11.18 -23.82
N GLU A 493 13.48 12.19 -24.68
CA GLU A 493 12.83 12.16 -26.00
C GLU A 493 13.49 11.17 -26.98
N ASP A 494 14.75 10.78 -26.75
CA ASP A 494 15.44 9.78 -27.57
C ASP A 494 15.05 8.34 -27.21
N LEU A 495 14.44 8.13 -26.04
CA LEU A 495 14.02 6.81 -25.58
C LEU A 495 12.53 6.55 -25.80
N ILE A 496 11.67 7.55 -25.58
CA ILE A 496 10.21 7.37 -25.62
C ILE A 496 9.65 7.89 -26.95
N GLN A 497 8.90 7.05 -27.65
CA GLN A 497 8.21 7.44 -28.88
C GLN A 497 6.91 8.15 -28.56
N GLN A 498 6.10 7.56 -27.68
CA GLN A 498 4.76 8.05 -27.37
C GLN A 498 4.27 7.49 -26.02
N ILE A 499 3.39 8.23 -25.36
CA ILE A 499 2.60 7.76 -24.22
C ILE A 499 1.13 7.97 -24.54
N ASN A 500 0.34 6.90 -24.45
CA ASN A 500 -1.12 6.95 -24.57
C ASN A 500 -1.75 6.77 -23.19
N ILE A 501 -2.87 7.45 -22.97
CA ILE A 501 -3.67 7.31 -21.74
C ILE A 501 -4.92 6.52 -22.12
N LEU A 502 -5.05 5.32 -21.57
CA LEU A 502 -6.13 4.39 -21.84
C LEU A 502 -7.08 4.31 -20.62
N PRO A 503 -8.40 4.18 -20.83
CA PRO A 503 -9.32 3.81 -19.76
C PRO A 503 -9.00 2.38 -19.29
N TYR A 504 -8.99 2.16 -17.98
CA TYR A 504 -8.76 0.83 -17.40
C TYR A 504 -10.10 0.29 -16.91
N THR A 505 -10.69 -0.68 -17.63
CA THR A 505 -12.05 -1.24 -17.39
C THR A 505 -13.18 -0.22 -17.54
N ASP A 506 -14.43 -0.61 -17.30
CA ASP A 506 -15.65 0.24 -17.42
C ASP A 506 -15.72 1.40 -16.39
N SER A 507 -14.59 1.79 -15.80
CA SER A 507 -14.52 2.80 -14.73
C SER A 507 -13.56 3.93 -15.07
N CYS A 508 -14.09 5.16 -15.08
CA CYS A 508 -13.31 6.40 -15.13
C CYS A 508 -12.47 6.66 -13.86
N ARG A 509 -12.37 5.74 -12.90
CA ARG A 509 -11.47 5.91 -11.74
C ARG A 509 -10.10 5.27 -11.97
N ASN A 510 -10.05 4.23 -12.78
CA ASN A 510 -8.83 3.52 -13.11
C ASN A 510 -8.32 3.98 -14.48
N ARG A 511 -7.01 4.20 -14.59
CA ARG A 511 -6.33 4.64 -15.81
C ARG A 511 -5.11 3.76 -16.06
N MET A 512 -4.69 3.74 -17.31
CA MET A 512 -3.48 3.04 -17.73
C MET A 512 -2.69 3.91 -18.68
N LEU A 513 -1.40 4.08 -18.40
CA LEU A 513 -0.45 4.54 -19.40
C LEU A 513 -0.01 3.37 -20.24
N GLU A 514 -0.03 3.56 -21.55
CA GLU A 514 0.64 2.74 -22.54
C GLU A 514 1.85 3.52 -23.03
N ILE A 515 3.05 3.14 -22.58
CA ILE A 515 4.30 3.80 -22.92
C ILE A 515 4.98 2.99 -24.02
N ILE A 516 5.27 3.63 -25.14
CA ILE A 516 5.87 3.03 -26.33
C ILE A 516 7.32 3.54 -26.42
N PRO A 517 8.33 2.72 -26.06
CA PRO A 517 9.72 3.05 -26.33
C PRO A 517 9.98 3.17 -27.83
N LYS A 518 10.94 4.00 -28.22
CA LYS A 518 11.47 3.97 -29.59
C LYS A 518 12.15 2.63 -29.82
N SER A 519 11.99 2.10 -31.03
CA SER A 519 12.58 0.81 -31.37
C SER A 519 14.09 0.84 -31.23
N GLN A 520 14.68 -0.23 -30.70
CA GLN A 520 16.14 -0.39 -30.55
C GLN A 520 16.80 0.61 -29.60
N MET A 521 16.02 1.23 -28.71
CA MET A 521 16.51 2.19 -27.73
C MET A 521 16.28 1.66 -26.32
N ASN A 522 17.36 1.61 -25.54
CA ASN A 522 17.36 1.28 -24.12
C ASN A 522 17.90 2.45 -23.29
N GLY A 523 17.56 2.48 -22.00
CA GLY A 523 18.01 3.53 -21.09
C GLY A 523 16.97 3.88 -20.04
N ARG A 524 17.04 5.13 -19.57
CA ARG A 524 16.18 5.64 -18.49
C ARG A 524 15.44 6.88 -18.96
N SER A 525 14.17 6.97 -18.56
CA SER A 525 13.37 8.19 -18.62
C SER A 525 12.58 8.36 -17.33
N ASP A 526 12.49 9.59 -16.84
CA ASP A 526 11.50 9.94 -15.83
C ASP A 526 10.21 10.30 -16.57
N ILE A 527 9.09 9.77 -16.09
CA ILE A 527 7.75 9.99 -16.64
C ILE A 527 6.95 10.78 -15.62
N THR A 528 6.47 11.95 -16.00
CA THR A 528 5.61 12.77 -15.15
C THR A 528 4.17 12.73 -15.65
N ILE A 529 3.24 12.48 -14.73
CA ILE A 529 1.80 12.51 -14.96
C ILE A 529 1.24 13.74 -14.26
N TRP A 530 0.40 14.49 -14.95
CA TRP A 530 -0.41 15.57 -14.38
C TRP A 530 -1.89 15.24 -14.50
N VAL A 531 -2.63 15.53 -13.43
CA VAL A 531 -4.10 15.44 -13.41
C VAL A 531 -4.65 16.84 -13.19
N LYS A 532 -5.67 17.20 -13.97
CA LYS A 532 -6.31 18.52 -13.99
C LYS A 532 -7.83 18.42 -13.93
N TYR A 533 -8.44 19.27 -13.11
CA TYR A 533 -9.88 19.51 -13.08
C TYR A 533 -10.18 20.95 -13.52
N GLN A 534 -11.08 21.12 -14.50
CA GLN A 534 -11.63 22.39 -15.01
C GLN A 534 -10.66 23.60 -15.04
N ASN A 535 -9.42 23.36 -15.48
CA ASN A 535 -8.31 24.31 -15.67
C ASN A 535 -7.47 24.76 -14.46
N ASP A 536 -7.86 24.50 -13.20
CA ASP A 536 -7.23 25.18 -12.05
C ASP A 536 -6.56 24.29 -10.98
N LEU A 537 -6.50 22.97 -11.16
CA LEU A 537 -5.74 22.08 -10.27
C LEU A 537 -4.68 21.28 -11.04
N LEU A 538 -3.44 21.23 -10.55
CA LEU A 538 -2.32 20.50 -11.16
C LEU A 538 -1.64 19.65 -10.08
N VAL A 539 -2.16 18.45 -9.82
CA VAL A 539 -1.38 17.44 -9.09
C VAL A 539 -0.50 16.70 -10.07
N SER A 540 0.74 16.40 -9.68
CA SER A 540 1.65 15.62 -10.52
C SER A 540 2.38 14.53 -9.75
N SER A 541 2.71 13.45 -10.46
CA SER A 541 3.54 12.36 -9.96
C SER A 541 4.58 12.01 -11.00
N THR A 542 5.82 11.78 -10.55
CA THR A 542 6.93 11.38 -11.41
C THR A 542 7.44 10.02 -10.98
N PHE A 543 7.61 9.10 -11.94
CA PHE A 543 8.26 7.82 -11.72
C PHE A 543 9.32 7.55 -12.78
N GLN A 544 10.28 6.69 -12.45
CA GLN A 544 11.34 6.28 -13.35
C GLN A 544 10.92 5.05 -14.16
N LEU A 545 11.16 5.08 -15.47
CA LEU A 545 11.10 3.92 -16.36
C LEU A 545 12.51 3.54 -16.81
N ASP A 546 12.92 2.31 -16.50
CA ASP A 546 14.13 1.69 -17.06
C ASP A 546 13.73 0.76 -18.21
N VAL A 547 14.12 1.12 -19.44
CA VAL A 547 14.01 0.26 -20.62
C VAL A 547 15.31 -0.53 -20.74
N LEU A 548 15.23 -1.83 -20.50
CA LEU A 548 16.39 -2.72 -20.51
C LEU A 548 16.74 -3.13 -21.95
N PRO A 549 18.03 -3.25 -22.27
CA PRO A 549 18.46 -3.77 -23.57
C PRO A 549 18.05 -5.23 -23.75
N VAL A 550 17.74 -5.61 -24.99
CA VAL A 550 17.42 -6.95 -25.46
C VAL A 550 18.30 -7.23 -26.66
N ASN A 551 19.04 -8.34 -26.63
CA ASN A 551 19.87 -8.74 -27.76
C ASN A 551 19.01 -9.17 -28.96
N ASP A 552 19.22 -8.61 -30.15
CA ASP A 552 18.56 -9.03 -31.39
C ASP A 552 19.30 -10.13 -32.13
N CYS A 553 18.57 -10.91 -32.92
CA CYS A 553 19.17 -12.01 -33.67
C CYS A 553 20.19 -11.49 -34.70
N PRO A 554 21.36 -12.13 -34.83
CA PRO A 554 22.28 -11.83 -35.91
C PRO A 554 21.69 -12.34 -37.23
N SER A 555 22.24 -11.92 -38.36
CA SER A 555 21.75 -12.31 -39.69
C SER A 555 22.86 -12.44 -40.72
N PHE A 556 22.64 -13.29 -41.73
CA PHE A 556 23.46 -13.40 -42.93
C PHE A 556 22.65 -14.02 -44.09
N THR A 557 23.10 -13.79 -45.32
CA THR A 557 22.56 -14.39 -46.54
C THR A 557 23.58 -15.36 -47.14
N ALA A 558 23.22 -16.62 -47.36
CA ALA A 558 24.07 -17.56 -48.09
C ALA A 558 23.95 -17.34 -49.61
N SER A 559 25.08 -17.30 -50.33
CA SER A 559 25.08 -17.11 -51.79
C SER A 559 24.51 -18.30 -52.56
N ASN A 560 24.64 -19.51 -52.01
CA ASN A 560 24.02 -20.74 -52.51
C ASN A 560 23.98 -21.80 -51.40
N GLU A 561 23.01 -22.71 -51.49
CA GLU A 561 22.82 -23.83 -50.55
C GLU A 561 23.49 -25.13 -51.04
N ASN A 562 23.94 -25.18 -52.29
CA ASN A 562 24.66 -26.32 -52.86
C ASN A 562 25.99 -25.84 -53.45
N ILE A 563 27.08 -26.40 -52.94
CA ILE A 563 28.45 -26.06 -53.28
C ILE A 563 29.06 -27.25 -54.02
N SER A 564 29.19 -27.14 -55.33
CA SER A 564 29.79 -28.18 -56.16
C SER A 564 31.30 -27.95 -56.30
N VAL A 565 32.10 -28.90 -55.84
CA VAL A 565 33.57 -28.89 -55.98
C VAL A 565 34.07 -30.15 -56.68
N VAL A 566 35.19 -30.01 -57.39
CA VAL A 566 35.88 -31.16 -57.99
C VAL A 566 36.81 -31.75 -56.95
N ARG A 567 36.88 -33.08 -56.90
CA ARG A 567 37.84 -33.82 -56.08
C ARG A 567 39.27 -33.36 -56.37
N ASP A 568 39.87 -32.68 -55.41
CA ASP A 568 41.22 -32.15 -55.46
C ASP A 568 41.82 -32.15 -54.04
N ASN A 569 43.15 -32.24 -53.93
CA ASN A 569 43.89 -32.26 -52.66
C ASN A 569 44.16 -30.83 -52.14
N ASN A 570 43.50 -29.82 -52.70
CA ASN A 570 43.70 -28.42 -52.36
C ASN A 570 42.54 -27.87 -51.50
N VAL A 571 42.87 -26.88 -50.68
CA VAL A 571 41.88 -26.11 -49.92
C VAL A 571 40.96 -25.37 -50.88
N GLN A 572 39.66 -25.63 -50.76
CA GLN A 572 38.62 -24.89 -51.48
C GLN A 572 38.41 -23.56 -50.77
N VAL A 573 38.37 -22.46 -51.53
CA VAL A 573 38.15 -21.10 -51.03
C VAL A 573 37.01 -20.48 -51.83
N ILE A 574 35.89 -20.21 -51.15
CA ILE A 574 34.70 -19.62 -51.76
C ILE A 574 34.51 -18.25 -51.13
N GLU A 575 34.98 -17.22 -51.83
CA GLU A 575 34.90 -15.84 -51.38
C GLU A 575 33.45 -15.34 -51.37
N ASN A 576 33.11 -14.51 -50.37
CA ASN A 576 31.79 -13.91 -50.21
C ASN A 576 30.64 -14.93 -50.25
N TRP A 577 30.86 -16.14 -49.71
CA TRP A 577 29.82 -17.15 -49.64
C TRP A 577 28.67 -16.67 -48.74
N ALA A 578 29.00 -16.27 -47.50
CA ALA A 578 28.07 -15.54 -46.63
C ALA A 578 28.13 -14.04 -46.94
N LYS A 579 26.97 -13.40 -47.10
CA LYS A 579 26.78 -11.98 -47.38
C LYS A 579 25.88 -11.36 -46.32
N ASP A 580 25.81 -10.03 -46.30
CA ASP A 580 24.92 -9.27 -45.39
C ASP A 580 25.06 -9.71 -43.93
N ILE A 581 26.30 -10.02 -43.52
CA ILE A 581 26.62 -10.52 -42.18
C ILE A 581 26.45 -9.36 -41.21
N ASN A 582 25.49 -9.45 -40.30
CA ASN A 582 25.17 -8.40 -39.34
C ASN A 582 24.92 -8.99 -37.94
N ALA A 583 25.41 -8.30 -36.90
CA ALA A 583 25.16 -8.65 -35.51
C ALA A 583 23.74 -8.30 -35.07
N GLY A 584 23.14 -7.28 -35.69
CA GLY A 584 21.83 -6.77 -35.31
C GLY A 584 21.69 -5.30 -35.71
N PRO A 585 20.81 -4.54 -35.06
CA PRO A 585 20.69 -3.10 -35.25
C PRO A 585 21.95 -2.34 -34.76
N LEU A 586 22.00 -1.02 -34.98
CA LEU A 586 23.24 -0.24 -34.82
C LEU A 586 23.78 -0.24 -33.37
N ASN A 587 22.89 -0.28 -32.38
CA ASN A 587 23.18 -0.43 -30.96
C ASN A 587 23.88 -1.76 -30.61
N GLU A 588 23.98 -2.70 -31.55
CA GLU A 588 24.62 -4.02 -31.35
C GLU A 588 25.83 -4.23 -32.26
N SER A 589 26.18 -3.23 -33.06
CA SER A 589 27.29 -3.28 -34.03
C SER A 589 28.66 -3.64 -33.43
N TYR A 590 28.83 -3.54 -32.11
CA TYR A 590 30.04 -3.94 -31.38
C TYR A 590 30.12 -5.42 -31.01
N GLN A 591 29.03 -6.19 -31.16
CA GLN A 591 29.01 -7.60 -30.79
C GLN A 591 29.85 -8.44 -31.75
N ALA A 592 30.56 -9.44 -31.20
CA ALA A 592 31.41 -10.32 -31.99
C ALA A 592 30.60 -11.45 -32.62
N LEU A 593 30.87 -11.73 -33.90
CA LEU A 593 30.16 -12.74 -34.68
C LEU A 593 31.00 -14.01 -34.88
N GLU A 594 30.37 -15.17 -34.78
CA GLU A 594 30.96 -16.49 -35.00
C GLU A 594 30.01 -17.39 -35.79
N PHE A 595 30.52 -18.05 -36.84
CA PHE A 595 29.76 -19.08 -37.56
C PHE A 595 29.89 -20.42 -36.85
N MET A 596 28.75 -20.99 -36.48
CA MET A 596 28.65 -22.34 -35.94
C MET A 596 28.28 -23.31 -37.05
N ILE A 597 29.18 -24.23 -37.35
CA ILE A 597 29.00 -25.25 -38.39
C ILE A 597 28.90 -26.62 -37.72
N ASN A 598 27.73 -27.23 -37.78
CA ASN A 598 27.53 -28.61 -37.34
C ASN A 598 27.56 -29.55 -38.55
N CYS A 599 28.42 -30.56 -38.48
CA CYS A 599 28.65 -31.53 -39.53
C CYS A 599 28.90 -32.91 -38.92
N ASP A 600 28.02 -33.87 -39.19
CA ASP A 600 28.14 -35.24 -38.70
C ASP A 600 29.18 -36.08 -39.47
N TYR A 601 29.79 -35.49 -40.51
CA TYR A 601 30.65 -36.14 -41.50
C TYR A 601 32.07 -35.58 -41.53
N LEU A 602 32.55 -35.06 -40.39
CA LEU A 602 33.88 -34.43 -40.25
C LEU A 602 35.02 -35.36 -40.68
N GLU A 603 34.83 -36.67 -40.58
CA GLU A 603 35.79 -37.68 -41.04
C GLU A 603 36.06 -37.62 -42.55
N ASN A 604 35.24 -36.93 -43.33
CA ASN A 604 35.45 -36.76 -44.77
C ASN A 604 36.27 -35.50 -45.12
N PHE A 605 36.69 -34.72 -44.12
CA PHE A 605 37.54 -33.55 -44.30
C PHE A 605 38.99 -33.79 -43.84
N VAL A 606 39.93 -33.15 -44.54
CA VAL A 606 41.31 -32.92 -44.10
C VAL A 606 41.38 -31.60 -43.34
N VAL A 607 40.69 -30.57 -43.83
CA VAL A 607 40.48 -29.29 -43.15
C VAL A 607 38.97 -29.08 -43.02
N PRO A 608 38.42 -29.07 -41.80
CA PRO A 608 37.00 -28.81 -41.57
C PRO A 608 36.53 -27.49 -42.19
N PRO A 609 35.24 -27.37 -42.56
CA PRO A 609 34.70 -26.11 -43.03
C PRO A 609 34.80 -25.02 -41.97
N VAL A 610 35.24 -23.83 -42.38
CA VAL A 610 35.29 -22.61 -41.58
C VAL A 610 34.80 -21.43 -42.42
N ILE A 611 33.98 -20.56 -41.85
CA ILE A 611 33.50 -19.33 -42.48
C ILE A 611 34.07 -18.14 -41.72
N SER A 612 34.67 -17.19 -42.42
CA SER A 612 35.11 -15.93 -41.81
C SER A 612 33.93 -14.97 -41.63
N PRO A 613 33.63 -14.50 -40.40
CA PRO A 613 32.56 -13.53 -40.17
C PRO A 613 32.87 -12.13 -40.73
N GLN A 614 34.15 -11.80 -40.99
CA GLN A 614 34.54 -10.50 -41.56
C GLN A 614 34.44 -10.45 -43.09
N THR A 615 34.67 -11.58 -43.76
CA THR A 615 34.76 -11.62 -45.23
C THR A 615 33.70 -12.52 -45.88
N GLY A 616 32.98 -13.31 -45.09
CA GLY A 616 32.03 -14.31 -45.58
C GLY A 616 32.67 -15.46 -46.35
N THR A 617 33.99 -15.61 -46.32
CA THR A 617 34.71 -16.62 -47.09
C THR A 617 34.61 -17.98 -46.42
N LEU A 618 34.10 -18.98 -47.15
CA LEU A 618 34.07 -20.39 -46.72
C LEU A 618 35.33 -21.12 -47.21
N LYS A 619 36.02 -21.81 -46.29
CA LYS A 619 37.21 -22.63 -46.59
C LYS A 619 37.05 -24.03 -46.04
N PHE A 620 37.40 -25.03 -46.84
CA PHE A 620 37.44 -26.43 -46.42
C PHE A 620 38.36 -27.23 -47.34
N GLN A 621 38.72 -28.44 -46.91
CA GLN A 621 39.42 -29.40 -47.76
C GLN A 621 38.86 -30.79 -47.48
N THR A 622 38.28 -31.43 -48.49
CA THR A 622 37.79 -32.81 -48.40
C THR A 622 38.94 -33.80 -48.57
N LYS A 623 38.77 -35.03 -48.09
CA LYS A 623 39.69 -36.13 -48.41
C LYS A 623 39.65 -36.43 -49.91
N ASP A 624 40.80 -36.73 -50.47
CA ASP A 624 40.99 -37.09 -51.89
C ASP A 624 40.35 -38.42 -52.32
N THR A 625 39.89 -39.19 -51.33
CA THR A 625 39.16 -40.44 -51.44
C THR A 625 37.64 -40.28 -51.39
N PHE A 626 37.13 -39.10 -51.00
CA PHE A 626 35.69 -38.88 -50.83
C PHE A 626 35.03 -38.35 -52.12
N VAL A 627 33.88 -38.93 -52.46
CA VAL A 627 32.96 -38.51 -53.54
C VAL A 627 31.55 -38.67 -53.01
N GLY A 628 30.72 -37.64 -53.12
CA GLY A 628 29.37 -37.63 -52.57
C GLY A 628 28.97 -36.27 -52.03
N THR A 629 27.86 -36.25 -51.29
CA THR A 629 27.27 -35.02 -50.73
C THR A 629 27.46 -35.02 -49.22
N ILE A 630 27.95 -33.91 -48.68
CA ILE A 630 28.09 -33.68 -47.24
C ILE A 630 27.15 -32.53 -46.84
N PRO A 631 26.09 -32.80 -46.05
CA PRO A 631 25.23 -31.75 -45.50
C PRO A 631 25.92 -31.07 -44.30
N LEU A 632 25.83 -29.74 -44.27
CA LEU A 632 26.27 -28.87 -43.18
C LEU A 632 25.06 -28.12 -42.63
N ASN A 633 24.96 -28.01 -41.31
CA ASN A 633 24.01 -27.11 -40.66
C ASN A 633 24.78 -25.89 -40.15
N ILE A 634 24.47 -24.71 -40.70
CA ILE A 634 25.23 -23.49 -40.48
C ILE A 634 24.33 -22.46 -39.80
N SER A 635 24.80 -21.89 -38.69
CA SER A 635 24.17 -20.78 -37.99
C SER A 635 25.19 -19.69 -37.68
N LEU A 636 24.74 -18.45 -37.56
CA LEU A 636 25.54 -17.34 -37.08
C LEU A 636 25.17 -17.09 -35.62
N LYS A 637 26.18 -16.81 -34.80
CA LYS A 637 26.04 -16.50 -33.39
C LYS A 637 26.73 -15.16 -33.08
N ASP A 638 26.10 -14.33 -32.27
CA ASP A 638 26.72 -13.10 -31.76
C ASP A 638 27.30 -13.31 -30.34
N SER A 639 27.66 -12.20 -29.67
CA SER A 639 28.19 -12.22 -28.31
C SER A 639 27.29 -11.52 -27.29
N GLY A 640 26.10 -11.06 -27.68
CA GLY A 640 25.15 -10.30 -26.85
C GLY A 640 24.41 -11.13 -25.81
N GLY A 641 24.32 -12.45 -25.99
CA GLY A 641 23.71 -13.36 -25.01
C GLY A 641 22.18 -13.51 -25.15
N ASP A 642 21.55 -14.14 -24.16
CA ASP A 642 20.12 -14.55 -24.17
C ASP A 642 19.29 -14.00 -23.00
N THR A 643 19.87 -13.09 -22.20
CA THR A 643 19.13 -12.40 -21.13
C THR A 643 18.00 -11.56 -21.70
N ASN A 644 16.93 -11.33 -20.93
CA ASN A 644 15.76 -10.55 -21.35
C ASN A 644 15.06 -11.07 -22.62
N ASN A 645 15.09 -12.39 -22.86
CA ASN A 645 14.62 -13.03 -24.10
C ASN A 645 15.40 -12.60 -25.36
N GLY A 646 16.64 -12.17 -25.20
CA GLY A 646 17.53 -11.85 -26.32
C GLY A 646 17.83 -13.07 -27.20
N CYS A 647 18.16 -12.82 -28.46
CA CYS A 647 18.39 -13.83 -29.47
C CYS A 647 19.86 -13.86 -29.89
N ASN A 648 20.61 -14.87 -29.44
CA ASN A 648 22.05 -14.98 -29.68
C ASN A 648 22.42 -15.70 -30.99
N SER A 649 21.46 -16.25 -31.74
CA SER A 649 21.77 -17.07 -32.91
C SER A 649 20.64 -17.16 -33.94
N THR A 650 21.03 -17.21 -35.21
CA THR A 650 20.12 -17.51 -36.32
C THR A 650 19.57 -18.93 -36.24
N GLN A 651 18.41 -19.17 -36.84
CA GLN A 651 18.01 -20.54 -37.18
C GLN A 651 19.05 -21.17 -38.12
N PRO A 652 19.40 -22.46 -37.94
CA PRO A 652 20.38 -23.11 -38.80
C PRO A 652 19.84 -23.30 -40.22
N ILE A 653 20.66 -23.02 -41.22
CA ILE A 653 20.39 -23.34 -42.63
C ILE A 653 21.16 -24.59 -43.04
N SER A 654 20.60 -25.39 -43.95
CA SER A 654 21.24 -26.59 -44.47
C SER A 654 21.96 -26.30 -45.78
N VAL A 655 23.23 -26.69 -45.87
CA VAL A 655 24.09 -26.42 -47.03
C VAL A 655 24.83 -27.69 -47.42
N ASN A 656 24.79 -28.07 -48.69
CA ASN A 656 25.42 -29.28 -49.18
C ASN A 656 26.74 -28.99 -49.89
N ILE A 657 27.80 -29.71 -49.52
CA ILE A 657 29.04 -29.79 -50.31
C ILE A 657 28.96 -31.05 -51.18
N GLU A 658 28.93 -30.87 -52.50
CA GLU A 658 28.90 -31.95 -53.49
C GLU A 658 30.27 -32.11 -54.13
N VAL A 659 30.90 -33.27 -53.93
CA VAL A 659 32.24 -33.58 -54.45
C VAL A 659 32.14 -34.51 -55.66
N PHE A 660 32.62 -34.06 -56.82
CA PHE A 660 32.58 -34.79 -58.09
C PHE A 660 33.97 -35.26 -58.56
N ASN A 661 34.03 -36.40 -59.24
CA ASN A 661 35.28 -36.95 -59.79
C ASN A 661 35.84 -36.19 -61.02
N CYS A 662 35.03 -35.40 -61.73
CA CYS A 662 35.43 -34.63 -62.91
C CYS A 662 34.36 -33.54 -63.19
N LYS A 663 34.78 -32.33 -63.56
CA LYS A 663 33.87 -31.27 -64.02
C LYS A 663 33.55 -31.49 -65.50
N LEU A 664 32.28 -31.51 -65.87
CA LEU A 664 31.90 -31.44 -67.28
C LEU A 664 32.13 -30.01 -67.78
N GLU A 665 33.26 -29.74 -68.43
CA GLU A 665 33.46 -28.47 -69.16
C GLU A 665 32.78 -28.59 -70.53
N ILE A 666 31.68 -27.86 -70.75
CA ILE A 666 31.17 -27.63 -72.11
C ILE A 666 32.00 -26.51 -72.73
N LEU A 667 33.05 -26.87 -73.46
CA LEU A 667 33.78 -25.96 -74.35
C LEU A 667 32.91 -25.66 -75.58
N THR A 668 32.29 -24.49 -75.65
CA THR A 668 31.75 -23.98 -76.92
C THR A 668 32.79 -23.11 -77.63
N LYS A 669 33.29 -23.58 -78.77
CA LYS A 669 33.81 -22.71 -79.83
C LYS A 669 33.54 -23.30 -81.23
N ASN A 670 32.70 -22.56 -81.97
CA ASN A 670 32.45 -22.49 -83.42
C ASN A 670 33.30 -23.39 -84.35
N SER A 671 32.64 -24.17 -85.22
CA SER A 671 32.27 -23.80 -86.61
C SER A 671 31.98 -25.06 -87.44
N ASP A 672 30.91 -24.98 -88.24
CA ASP A 672 30.56 -25.80 -89.41
C ASP A 672 29.89 -27.18 -89.25
N LEU A 673 28.84 -27.30 -90.08
CA LEU A 673 28.02 -28.46 -90.49
C LEU A 673 26.86 -28.89 -89.58
N PHE A 674 25.68 -28.36 -89.93
CA PHE A 674 24.37 -28.98 -89.75
C PHE A 674 24.40 -30.47 -90.15
N ALA A 675 23.99 -31.36 -89.23
CA ALA A 675 22.87 -32.31 -89.38
C ALA A 675 23.05 -33.66 -88.65
N ARG A 676 22.60 -33.69 -87.37
CA ARG A 676 22.00 -34.81 -86.59
C ARG A 676 22.81 -36.13 -86.40
N PRO A 677 22.34 -37.08 -85.56
CA PRO A 677 22.64 -37.14 -84.13
C PRO A 677 23.36 -38.46 -83.76
N PHE A 678 24.34 -38.44 -82.86
CA PHE A 678 24.92 -39.69 -82.35
C PHE A 678 24.40 -39.98 -80.95
N GLU A 679 23.58 -41.03 -80.87
CA GLU A 679 23.24 -41.79 -79.67
C GLU A 679 24.52 -42.30 -79.00
N LEU A 680 24.65 -42.06 -77.70
CA LEU A 680 25.61 -42.78 -76.86
C LEU A 680 24.89 -43.97 -76.20
N VAL A 681 25.13 -45.13 -76.80
CA VAL A 681 24.78 -46.45 -76.30
C VAL A 681 25.68 -46.79 -75.10
N TYR A 682 25.05 -47.19 -73.99
CA TYR A 682 25.72 -47.85 -72.87
C TYR A 682 26.07 -49.30 -73.24
N THR A 683 27.32 -49.72 -72.98
CA THR A 683 27.65 -51.14 -72.80
C THR A 683 28.46 -51.34 -71.51
N PRO A 684 27.96 -52.15 -70.55
CA PRO A 684 28.67 -52.51 -69.34
C PRO A 684 29.55 -53.75 -69.56
N PHE A 685 30.68 -53.84 -68.84
CA PHE A 685 31.54 -55.03 -68.78
C PHE A 685 31.35 -55.71 -67.43
N TYR A 686 30.84 -56.95 -67.40
CA TYR A 686 30.97 -57.86 -66.25
C TYR A 686 30.88 -59.34 -66.65
N GLU A 687 31.92 -60.11 -66.31
CA GLU A 687 31.91 -61.56 -66.05
C GLU A 687 33.01 -61.86 -65.01
N LYS A 688 32.96 -62.82 -64.07
CA LYS A 688 31.90 -63.54 -63.32
C LYS A 688 32.61 -64.56 -62.40
N LYS A 689 32.14 -64.76 -61.16
CA LYS A 689 32.13 -66.07 -60.45
C LYS A 689 31.22 -65.94 -59.22
N LEU A 690 29.98 -66.42 -59.30
CA LEU A 690 29.49 -67.75 -58.85
C LEU A 690 29.29 -67.84 -57.32
N ILE A 691 28.04 -67.73 -56.84
CA ILE A 691 27.21 -68.84 -56.28
C ILE A 691 26.00 -68.32 -55.46
N SER A 692 24.88 -68.98 -55.73
CA SER A 692 23.58 -69.14 -55.03
C SER A 692 22.83 -67.94 -54.42
N LYS A 693 21.83 -67.50 -55.18
CA LYS A 693 20.52 -67.04 -54.69
C LYS A 693 19.67 -68.24 -54.24
N HIS A 694 19.05 -68.15 -53.08
CA HIS A 694 17.61 -68.39 -52.99
C HIS A 694 16.98 -67.30 -52.13
N VAL A 695 16.21 -66.46 -52.83
CA VAL A 695 15.24 -65.51 -52.31
C VAL A 695 13.89 -66.19 -52.43
N LYS A 696 13.04 -66.10 -51.40
CA LYS A 696 11.60 -66.03 -51.63
C LYS A 696 11.08 -64.67 -51.15
N HIS A 697 10.91 -63.83 -52.16
CA HIS A 697 9.84 -62.86 -52.34
C HIS A 697 8.46 -63.46 -51.96
N HIS A 698 7.43 -62.70 -51.57
CA HIS A 698 6.82 -61.58 -52.28
C HIS A 698 5.79 -60.90 -51.34
N HIS A 699 5.66 -59.57 -51.41
CA HIS A 699 4.51 -58.83 -51.96
C HIS A 699 3.55 -58.31 -50.89
N ILE A 700 3.18 -57.04 -51.06
CA ILE A 700 1.93 -56.42 -50.63
C ILE A 700 0.90 -56.75 -51.73
N PRO A 701 -0.40 -56.94 -51.44
CA PRO A 701 -1.09 -56.77 -50.16
C PRO A 701 -1.11 -58.04 -49.30
#